data_AF-A0A7K0PJP7-F1
#
_entry.id   AF-A0A7K0PJP7-F1
#
_cell.length_a   1.000
_cell.length_b   1.000
_cell.length_c   1.000
_cell.angle_alpha   90.00
_cell.angle_beta   90.00
_cell.angle_gamma   90.00
#
_symmetry.space_group_name_H-M   'P 1'
#
loop_
_entity.id
_entity.type
_entity.pdbx_description
1 polymer ?
#
loop_
_entity_poly.entity_id
_entity_poly.type
_entity_poly.pdbx_seq_one_letter_code
_entity_poly.pdbx_strand_id
1 'polypeptide(L)'
;MRHPQLHAALRAAGLHAARELAELVRDGDEVPFELLEHARRARSGAPGPILYSYRPLVGLYVERHAAALASLPAVAEAQHTMVAAWGVEAYLQARGVERPPADPHERAALAVRQFLERLFEDAPDFSLHEEHFERAFAELESVLTADATETVVVIPLVGVDPAMPTVAITRGVALQRPEALKGEVPDAALSGPDGRPADAVATLRWSARPGSPETPRRAREAARRLVTALRLHVAGATPSAGPLVWLRPAGAPWRAMAVGGTFAARGVAVLDADDVPDLRTFVDLVARRLPQSGEVAWALRRWTLALDRDRPEETLTDLLLAARALLEPEGPRSGRLAGRLAALCAVGDERTRLARRLARLALQEQEVIAGSRRVDRDLPDRVDELADCLRAVLRDCVVGHLRGDLVELAEEILDGVAEDARPAPAGWPSERAAGHRYVGGVPVPTVDGYDVDERTGTHAFEDDDEFVTADDDAYPEAHLEALADVDDALGDDDAHAPAVGTVDDAIDAAAREGRHRPSVRDLRDAGIIRSDEAADRAVRGAGDPDGPAVHRPAGEGPSGAGDDLGSVVPEFRPGGGDWPAAMRPLDPTGEIRASRRATTPQELWLDVTWDEPQLRDPSDEDDDDSTGPWPVSEAS
;
A
#
# COMPACT_ATOMS: atom_id res chain seq x y z
N MET A 1 -18.21 -36.09 -4.96
CA MET A 1 -19.37 -35.61 -4.20
C MET A 1 -19.15 -35.72 -2.70
N ARG A 2 -18.73 -34.62 -2.08
CA ARG A 2 -18.75 -34.42 -0.62
C ARG A 2 -20.10 -33.85 -0.13
N HIS A 3 -20.93 -33.29 -1.02
CA HIS A 3 -22.23 -32.69 -0.68
C HIS A 3 -23.42 -33.34 -1.43
N PRO A 4 -23.79 -34.61 -1.13
CA PRO A 4 -24.85 -35.32 -1.85
C PRO A 4 -26.25 -34.68 -1.69
N GLN A 5 -26.53 -34.05 -0.55
CA GLN A 5 -27.80 -33.32 -0.32
C GLN A 5 -27.89 -32.07 -1.20
N LEU A 6 -26.80 -31.29 -1.30
CA LEU A 6 -26.75 -30.09 -2.15
C LEU A 6 -26.84 -30.45 -3.63
N HIS A 7 -26.18 -31.54 -4.07
CA HIS A 7 -26.32 -32.07 -5.42
C HIS A 7 -27.77 -32.40 -5.76
N ALA A 8 -28.45 -33.17 -4.91
CA ALA A 8 -29.85 -33.53 -5.10
C ALA A 8 -30.78 -32.31 -5.13
N ALA A 9 -30.60 -31.35 -4.21
CA ALA A 9 -31.42 -30.15 -4.14
C ALA A 9 -31.22 -29.22 -5.36
N LEU A 10 -29.96 -28.98 -5.78
CA LEU A 10 -29.67 -28.19 -6.99
C LEU A 10 -30.15 -28.88 -8.27
N ARG A 11 -30.11 -30.21 -8.33
CA ARG A 11 -30.65 -31.00 -9.44
C ARG A 11 -32.16 -30.87 -9.54
N ALA A 12 -32.87 -30.93 -8.41
CA ALA A 12 -34.30 -30.69 -8.34
C ALA A 12 -34.65 -29.25 -8.75
N ALA A 13 -33.93 -28.26 -8.22
CA ALA A 13 -34.10 -26.85 -8.61
C ALA A 13 -33.89 -26.65 -10.13
N GLY A 14 -32.82 -27.22 -10.70
CA GLY A 14 -32.56 -27.18 -12.14
C GLY A 14 -33.66 -27.83 -12.98
N LEU A 15 -34.19 -28.98 -12.57
CA LEU A 15 -35.33 -29.64 -13.24
C LEU A 15 -36.62 -28.81 -13.21
N HIS A 16 -36.89 -28.10 -12.12
CA HIS A 16 -38.07 -27.25 -11.99
C HIS A 16 -37.91 -25.92 -12.74
N ALA A 17 -36.75 -25.26 -12.63
CA ALA A 17 -36.42 -24.06 -13.37
C ALA A 17 -36.44 -24.30 -14.90
N ALA A 18 -35.91 -25.44 -15.36
CA ALA A 18 -35.96 -25.86 -16.76
C ALA A 18 -37.39 -25.87 -17.32
N ARG A 19 -38.35 -26.43 -16.58
CA ARG A 19 -39.76 -26.50 -17.00
C ARG A 19 -40.41 -25.12 -17.05
N GLU A 20 -40.23 -24.32 -16.00
CA GLU A 20 -40.78 -22.96 -15.89
C GLU A 20 -40.29 -22.08 -17.05
N LEU A 21 -38.98 -22.02 -17.28
CA LEU A 21 -38.38 -21.19 -18.33
C LEU A 21 -38.75 -21.69 -19.74
N ALA A 22 -38.80 -23.01 -19.95
CA ALA A 22 -39.26 -23.59 -21.21
C ALA A 22 -40.77 -23.43 -21.46
N GLU A 23 -41.58 -23.24 -20.41
CA GLU A 23 -43.00 -22.88 -20.51
C GLU A 23 -43.16 -21.40 -20.92
N LEU A 24 -42.45 -20.48 -20.25
CA LEU A 24 -42.44 -19.06 -20.62
C LEU A 24 -42.02 -18.82 -22.08
N VAL A 25 -40.95 -19.48 -22.54
CA VAL A 25 -40.50 -19.39 -23.95
C VAL A 25 -41.55 -19.96 -24.92
N ARG A 26 -42.29 -21.02 -24.53
CA ARG A 26 -43.34 -21.62 -25.37
C ARG A 26 -44.58 -20.75 -25.46
N ASP A 27 -44.88 -20.00 -24.41
CA ASP A 27 -45.96 -19.01 -24.37
C ASP A 27 -45.59 -17.69 -25.08
N GLY A 28 -44.38 -17.62 -25.66
CA GLY A 28 -43.93 -16.56 -26.57
C GLY A 28 -42.97 -15.54 -25.94
N ASP A 29 -42.43 -15.80 -24.74
CA ASP A 29 -41.42 -14.93 -24.15
C ASP A 29 -40.04 -15.14 -24.81
N GLU A 30 -39.36 -14.05 -25.16
CA GLU A 30 -38.12 -14.10 -25.94
C GLU A 30 -36.88 -14.08 -25.04
N VAL A 31 -35.95 -15.00 -25.31
CA VAL A 31 -34.59 -15.01 -24.73
C VAL A 31 -33.73 -13.97 -25.47
N PRO A 32 -33.22 -12.92 -24.80
CA PRO A 32 -32.36 -11.94 -25.42
C PRO A 32 -31.07 -12.59 -25.97
N PHE A 33 -30.48 -12.00 -27.01
CA PHE A 33 -29.24 -12.48 -27.60
C PHE A 33 -28.30 -11.33 -27.96
N GLU A 34 -27.00 -11.59 -27.95
CA GLU A 34 -25.97 -10.73 -28.53
C GLU A 34 -25.48 -11.27 -29.88
N LEU A 35 -25.08 -10.37 -30.78
CA LEU A 35 -24.49 -10.72 -32.07
C LEU A 35 -22.97 -10.59 -31.97
N LEU A 36 -22.26 -11.72 -32.01
CA LEU A 36 -20.80 -11.76 -31.94
C LEU A 36 -20.19 -11.79 -33.35
N GLU A 37 -19.23 -10.90 -33.61
CA GLU A 37 -18.47 -10.87 -34.85
C GLU A 37 -17.19 -11.70 -34.75
N HIS A 38 -16.99 -12.63 -35.68
CA HIS A 38 -15.81 -13.48 -35.75
C HIS A 38 -15.03 -13.20 -37.04
N ALA A 39 -14.10 -12.25 -36.97
CA ALA A 39 -13.16 -11.96 -38.03
C ALA A 39 -12.09 -13.06 -38.14
N ARG A 40 -12.25 -13.98 -39.11
CA ARG A 40 -11.19 -14.97 -39.42
C ARG A 40 -10.07 -14.31 -40.22
N ARG A 41 -8.83 -14.34 -39.73
CA ARG A 41 -7.65 -14.01 -40.56
C ARG A 41 -7.46 -15.12 -41.61
N ALA A 42 -7.41 -14.76 -42.89
CA ALA A 42 -7.12 -15.72 -43.94
C ALA A 42 -5.64 -16.13 -43.88
N ARG A 43 -5.31 -17.36 -44.31
CA ARG A 43 -3.93 -17.88 -44.38
C ARG A 43 -3.00 -17.07 -45.31
N SER A 44 -3.54 -16.16 -46.13
CA SER A 44 -2.80 -15.27 -47.03
C SER A 44 -2.70 -13.82 -46.54
N GLY A 45 -3.09 -13.51 -45.29
CA GLY A 45 -3.03 -12.15 -44.73
C GLY A 45 -4.16 -11.20 -45.16
N ALA A 46 -5.04 -11.63 -46.08
CA ALA A 46 -6.24 -10.89 -46.41
C ALA A 46 -7.29 -10.94 -45.27
N PRO A 47 -8.17 -9.92 -45.12
CA PRO A 47 -9.35 -10.02 -44.28
C PRO A 47 -10.23 -11.18 -44.77
N GLY A 48 -10.49 -12.16 -43.90
CA GLY A 48 -11.47 -13.21 -44.20
C GLY A 48 -12.91 -12.70 -44.00
N PRO A 49 -13.91 -13.46 -44.46
CA PRO A 49 -15.31 -13.13 -44.23
C PRO A 49 -15.60 -13.07 -42.72
N ILE A 50 -16.28 -12.02 -42.30
CA ILE A 50 -16.84 -11.90 -40.95
C ILE A 50 -17.96 -12.92 -40.83
N LEU A 51 -17.85 -13.82 -39.85
CA LEU A 51 -18.93 -14.73 -39.48
C LEU A 51 -19.62 -14.14 -38.25
N TYR A 52 -20.95 -14.04 -38.30
CA TYR A 52 -21.75 -13.64 -37.15
C TYR A 52 -22.23 -14.90 -36.42
N SER A 53 -22.18 -14.89 -35.09
CA SER A 53 -22.84 -15.88 -34.26
C SER A 53 -23.81 -15.20 -33.28
N TYR A 54 -24.93 -15.85 -33.00
CA TYR A 54 -25.87 -15.41 -31.98
C TYR A 54 -25.53 -16.11 -30.68
N ARG A 55 -25.26 -15.36 -29.61
CA ARG A 55 -25.08 -15.91 -28.27
C ARG A 55 -26.29 -15.54 -27.41
N PRO A 56 -27.03 -16.52 -26.88
CA PRO A 56 -28.17 -16.25 -26.00
C PRO A 56 -27.67 -15.66 -24.67
N LEU A 57 -28.30 -14.58 -24.22
CA LEU A 57 -28.01 -13.91 -22.95
C LEU A 57 -28.82 -14.55 -21.83
N VAL A 58 -28.60 -15.85 -21.62
CA VAL A 58 -29.35 -16.68 -20.67
C VAL A 58 -29.30 -16.11 -19.24
N GLY A 59 -28.17 -15.51 -18.84
CA GLY A 59 -28.04 -14.82 -17.55
C GLY A 59 -29.08 -13.71 -17.35
N LEU A 60 -29.26 -12.83 -18.35
CA LEU A 60 -30.27 -11.77 -18.30
C LEU A 60 -31.71 -12.32 -18.29
N TYR A 61 -31.96 -13.44 -18.96
CA TYR A 61 -33.27 -14.09 -18.94
C TYR A 61 -33.59 -14.69 -17.56
N VAL A 62 -32.64 -15.43 -16.98
CA VAL A 62 -32.77 -15.99 -15.62
C VAL A 62 -32.90 -14.87 -14.57
N GLU A 63 -32.18 -13.76 -14.72
CA GLU A 63 -32.33 -12.59 -13.85
C GLU A 63 -33.71 -11.93 -13.99
N ARG A 64 -34.21 -11.72 -15.22
CA ARG A 64 -35.55 -11.17 -15.48
C ARG A 64 -36.66 -11.99 -14.82
N HIS A 65 -36.50 -13.31 -14.77
CA HIS A 65 -37.46 -14.26 -14.19
C HIS A 65 -37.13 -14.72 -12.78
N ALA A 66 -36.17 -14.07 -12.10
CA ALA A 66 -35.70 -14.49 -10.78
C ALA A 66 -36.82 -14.56 -9.72
N ALA A 67 -37.84 -13.69 -9.79
CA ALA A 67 -38.98 -13.72 -8.88
C ALA A 67 -39.88 -14.95 -9.07
N ALA A 68 -40.12 -15.36 -10.33
CA ALA A 68 -40.87 -16.58 -10.63
C ALA A 68 -40.10 -17.81 -10.16
N LEU A 69 -38.79 -17.89 -10.50
CA LEU A 69 -37.91 -18.97 -10.07
C LEU A 69 -37.81 -19.08 -8.54
N ALA A 70 -37.73 -17.96 -7.81
CA ALA A 70 -37.69 -17.94 -6.35
C ALA A 70 -38.98 -18.45 -5.68
N SER A 71 -40.11 -18.44 -6.40
CA SER A 71 -41.38 -19.00 -5.89
C SER A 71 -41.45 -20.53 -5.97
N LEU A 72 -40.54 -21.18 -6.72
CA LEU A 72 -40.54 -22.63 -6.90
C LEU A 72 -40.05 -23.34 -5.62
N PRO A 73 -40.81 -24.29 -5.04
CA PRO A 73 -40.40 -24.98 -3.80
C PRO A 73 -39.03 -25.66 -3.87
N ALA A 74 -38.68 -26.25 -5.01
CA ALA A 74 -37.37 -26.88 -5.22
C ALA A 74 -36.21 -25.87 -5.21
N VAL A 75 -36.45 -24.63 -5.66
CA VAL A 75 -35.45 -23.54 -5.58
C VAL A 75 -35.29 -23.09 -4.13
N ALA A 76 -36.38 -22.96 -3.36
CA ALA A 76 -36.30 -22.66 -1.92
C ALA A 76 -35.56 -23.75 -1.13
N GLU A 77 -35.74 -25.04 -1.45
CA GLU A 77 -35.00 -26.16 -0.85
C GLU A 77 -33.50 -26.10 -1.19
N ALA A 78 -33.15 -25.82 -2.46
CA ALA A 78 -31.77 -25.60 -2.87
C ALA A 78 -31.13 -24.40 -2.15
N GLN A 79 -31.86 -23.29 -1.99
CA GLN A 79 -31.41 -22.12 -1.24
C GLN A 79 -31.16 -22.47 0.23
N HIS A 80 -32.08 -23.18 0.89
CA HIS A 80 -31.90 -23.61 2.28
C HIS A 80 -30.67 -24.52 2.45
N THR A 81 -30.47 -25.45 1.53
CA THR A 81 -29.29 -26.34 1.52
C THR A 81 -28.00 -25.57 1.24
N MET A 82 -28.06 -24.52 0.42
CA MET A 82 -26.95 -23.62 0.13
C MET A 82 -26.59 -22.73 1.34
N VAL A 83 -27.55 -22.28 2.16
CA VAL A 83 -27.25 -21.55 3.43
C VAL A 83 -26.39 -22.40 4.37
N ALA A 84 -26.63 -23.73 4.40
CA ALA A 84 -25.83 -24.67 5.19
C ALA A 84 -24.46 -25.01 4.58
N ALA A 85 -24.19 -24.62 3.33
CA ALA A 85 -22.91 -24.86 2.67
C ALA A 85 -21.91 -23.75 3.02
N TRP A 86 -20.67 -24.13 3.38
CA TRP A 86 -19.57 -23.18 3.53
C TRP A 86 -18.95 -22.85 2.17
N GLY A 87 -18.49 -21.60 1.98
CA GLY A 87 -17.82 -21.18 0.74
C GLY A 87 -18.72 -20.54 -0.33
N VAL A 88 -20.02 -20.36 -0.06
CA VAL A 88 -20.98 -19.71 -0.99
C VAL A 88 -20.52 -18.31 -1.42
N GLU A 89 -19.94 -17.54 -0.50
CA GLU A 89 -19.39 -16.21 -0.82
C GLU A 89 -18.25 -16.30 -1.84
N ALA A 90 -17.40 -17.32 -1.73
CA ALA A 90 -16.30 -17.53 -2.66
C ALA A 90 -16.78 -17.98 -4.03
N TYR A 91 -17.82 -18.80 -4.09
CA TYR A 91 -18.47 -19.15 -5.35
C TYR A 91 -18.99 -17.89 -6.04
N LEU A 92 -19.71 -17.03 -5.32
CA LEU A 92 -20.19 -15.75 -5.84
C LEU A 92 -19.04 -14.82 -6.31
N GLN A 93 -17.95 -14.73 -5.55
CA GLN A 93 -16.76 -13.96 -5.95
C GLN A 93 -16.08 -14.53 -7.20
N ALA A 94 -16.00 -15.86 -7.34
CA ALA A 94 -15.49 -16.52 -8.55
C ALA A 94 -16.40 -16.30 -9.77
N ARG A 95 -17.72 -16.18 -9.54
CA ARG A 95 -18.72 -15.76 -10.53
C ARG A 95 -18.72 -14.25 -10.84
N GLY A 96 -17.84 -13.47 -10.21
CA GLY A 96 -17.66 -12.03 -10.46
C GLY A 96 -18.51 -11.09 -9.59
N VAL A 97 -19.22 -11.59 -8.57
CA VAL A 97 -19.99 -10.76 -7.65
C VAL A 97 -19.04 -10.04 -6.67
N GLU A 98 -18.83 -8.74 -6.88
CA GLU A 98 -17.85 -7.95 -6.11
C GLU A 98 -18.16 -7.82 -4.62
N ARG A 99 -19.46 -7.66 -4.30
CA ARG A 99 -19.99 -7.52 -2.93
C ARG A 99 -21.20 -8.45 -2.77
N PRO A 100 -21.00 -9.71 -2.37
CA PRO A 100 -22.09 -10.62 -2.03
C PRO A 100 -22.97 -10.07 -0.90
N PRO A 101 -24.28 -10.40 -0.85
CA PRO A 101 -25.17 -9.97 0.22
C PRO A 101 -24.68 -10.34 1.62
N ALA A 102 -24.87 -9.44 2.59
CA ALA A 102 -24.51 -9.68 3.98
C ALA A 102 -25.42 -10.72 4.64
N ASP A 103 -26.72 -10.74 4.27
CA ASP A 103 -27.66 -11.75 4.72
C ASP A 103 -27.36 -13.13 4.10
N PRO A 104 -27.31 -14.23 4.88
CA PRO A 104 -27.05 -15.57 4.36
C PRO A 104 -28.10 -16.09 3.37
N HIS A 105 -29.39 -15.75 3.55
CA HIS A 105 -30.46 -16.22 2.68
C HIS A 105 -30.45 -15.49 1.33
N GLU A 106 -30.28 -14.17 1.32
CA GLU A 106 -30.06 -13.39 0.09
C GLU A 106 -28.82 -13.89 -0.67
N ARG A 107 -27.73 -14.19 0.05
CA ARG A 107 -26.50 -14.74 -0.54
C ARG A 107 -26.74 -16.12 -1.15
N ALA A 108 -27.45 -17.00 -0.46
CA ALA A 108 -27.81 -18.32 -0.99
C ALA A 108 -28.76 -18.23 -2.19
N ALA A 109 -29.73 -17.31 -2.18
CA ALA A 109 -30.60 -17.03 -3.31
C ALA A 109 -29.82 -16.57 -4.55
N LEU A 110 -28.88 -15.63 -4.37
CA LEU A 110 -27.99 -15.19 -5.45
C LEU A 110 -27.09 -16.32 -5.96
N ALA A 111 -26.59 -17.19 -5.09
CA ALA A 111 -25.73 -18.32 -5.47
C ALA A 111 -26.49 -19.40 -6.25
N VAL A 112 -27.72 -19.74 -5.85
CA VAL A 112 -28.59 -20.63 -6.62
C VAL A 112 -28.94 -20.00 -7.97
N ARG A 113 -29.18 -18.68 -8.03
CA ARG A 113 -29.39 -17.99 -9.32
C ARG A 113 -28.18 -18.09 -10.23
N GLN A 114 -26.99 -17.73 -9.74
CA GLN A 114 -25.73 -17.86 -10.48
C GLN A 114 -25.43 -19.30 -10.94
N PHE A 115 -25.81 -20.30 -10.14
CA PHE A 115 -25.74 -21.70 -10.53
C PHE A 115 -26.69 -22.04 -11.69
N LEU A 116 -27.94 -21.55 -11.66
CA LEU A 116 -28.90 -21.74 -12.77
C LEU A 116 -28.46 -21.00 -14.04
N GLU A 117 -27.93 -19.77 -13.92
CA GLU A 117 -27.32 -19.04 -15.04
C GLU A 117 -26.18 -19.86 -15.66
N ARG A 118 -25.33 -20.47 -14.84
CA ARG A 118 -24.22 -21.33 -15.29
C ARG A 118 -24.67 -22.66 -15.92
N LEU A 119 -25.74 -23.24 -15.38
CA LEU A 119 -26.35 -24.49 -15.83
C LEU A 119 -26.92 -24.38 -17.25
N PHE A 120 -27.58 -23.26 -17.54
CA PHE A 120 -28.28 -23.04 -18.81
C PHE A 120 -27.47 -22.22 -19.84
N GLU A 121 -26.22 -21.80 -19.55
CA GLU A 121 -25.40 -20.97 -20.45
C GLU A 121 -25.32 -21.50 -21.90
N ASP A 122 -25.23 -22.83 -22.06
CA ASP A 122 -25.17 -23.51 -23.36
C ASP A 122 -26.52 -24.14 -23.81
N ALA A 123 -27.62 -23.88 -23.10
CA ALA A 123 -28.93 -24.53 -23.32
C ALA A 123 -30.08 -23.49 -23.39
N PRO A 124 -30.22 -22.75 -24.51
CA PRO A 124 -31.23 -21.70 -24.67
C PRO A 124 -32.68 -22.21 -24.79
N ASP A 125 -32.89 -23.51 -24.97
CA ASP A 125 -34.20 -24.16 -24.88
C ASP A 125 -34.56 -24.59 -23.44
N PHE A 126 -33.69 -24.27 -22.48
CA PHE A 126 -33.76 -24.63 -21.06
C PHE A 126 -33.85 -26.15 -20.81
N SER A 127 -33.39 -26.97 -21.74
CA SER A 127 -33.31 -28.42 -21.54
C SER A 127 -32.21 -28.79 -20.53
N LEU A 128 -32.55 -29.62 -19.53
CA LEU A 128 -31.59 -30.07 -18.53
C LEU A 128 -30.77 -31.25 -19.06
N HIS A 129 -29.54 -30.98 -19.50
CA HIS A 129 -28.56 -32.00 -19.82
C HIS A 129 -27.71 -32.38 -18.59
N GLU A 130 -27.51 -33.68 -18.39
CA GLU A 130 -26.70 -34.23 -17.29
C GLU A 130 -25.27 -33.65 -17.29
N GLU A 131 -24.66 -33.57 -18.47
CA GLU A 131 -23.29 -33.08 -18.64
C GLU A 131 -23.15 -31.60 -18.25
N HIS A 132 -24.18 -30.78 -18.53
CA HIS A 132 -24.20 -29.37 -18.13
C HIS A 132 -24.36 -29.24 -16.61
N PHE A 133 -25.22 -30.08 -16.01
CA PHE A 133 -25.42 -30.11 -14.56
C PHE A 133 -24.17 -30.55 -13.81
N GLU A 134 -23.57 -31.68 -14.18
CA GLU A 134 -22.35 -32.17 -13.52
C GLU A 134 -21.17 -31.21 -13.72
N ARG A 135 -21.07 -30.52 -14.87
CA ARG A 135 -20.07 -29.46 -15.10
C ARG A 135 -20.28 -28.25 -14.19
N ALA A 136 -21.52 -27.74 -14.08
CA ALA A 136 -21.84 -26.62 -13.19
C ALA A 136 -21.69 -26.99 -11.71
N PHE A 137 -22.05 -28.22 -11.34
CA PHE A 137 -21.87 -28.72 -9.97
C PHE A 137 -20.39 -28.98 -9.65
N ALA A 138 -19.57 -29.44 -10.59
CA ALA A 138 -18.12 -29.57 -10.39
C ALA A 138 -17.44 -28.21 -10.19
N GLU A 139 -17.87 -27.16 -10.93
CA GLU A 139 -17.42 -25.77 -10.71
C GLU A 139 -17.73 -25.34 -9.27
N LEU A 140 -18.96 -25.51 -8.81
CA LEU A 140 -19.39 -25.22 -7.44
C LEU A 140 -18.65 -26.07 -6.39
N GLU A 141 -18.68 -27.40 -6.50
CA GLU A 141 -18.05 -28.33 -5.54
C GLU A 141 -16.54 -28.07 -5.43
N SER A 142 -15.85 -27.68 -6.51
CA SER A 142 -14.43 -27.32 -6.45
C SER A 142 -14.16 -26.11 -5.55
N VAL A 143 -15.06 -25.13 -5.50
CA VAL A 143 -14.93 -23.95 -4.63
C VAL A 143 -15.36 -24.26 -3.19
N LEU A 144 -16.44 -25.01 -2.99
CA LEU A 144 -16.92 -25.38 -1.65
C LEU A 144 -15.98 -26.36 -0.92
N THR A 145 -15.25 -27.20 -1.66
CA THR A 145 -14.35 -28.22 -1.08
C THR A 145 -12.87 -27.83 -1.06
N ALA A 146 -12.52 -26.64 -1.54
CA ALA A 146 -11.17 -26.12 -1.45
C ALA A 146 -10.86 -25.64 -0.02
N ASP A 147 -10.23 -26.50 0.78
CA ASP A 147 -9.79 -26.20 2.16
C ASP A 147 -8.91 -24.94 2.22
N ALA A 148 -8.14 -24.66 1.16
CA ALA A 148 -7.49 -23.39 0.90
C ALA A 148 -7.33 -23.14 -0.60
N THR A 149 -7.20 -21.86 -0.96
CA THR A 149 -6.90 -21.40 -2.32
C THR A 149 -5.76 -20.39 -2.29
N GLU A 150 -4.96 -20.34 -3.37
CA GLU A 150 -3.94 -19.31 -3.51
C GLU A 150 -4.62 -17.94 -3.62
N THR A 151 -4.30 -17.05 -2.70
CA THR A 151 -4.56 -15.62 -2.80
C THR A 151 -3.29 -14.94 -3.27
N VAL A 152 -3.39 -14.15 -4.33
CA VAL A 152 -2.32 -13.30 -4.83
C VAL A 152 -2.65 -11.84 -4.54
N VAL A 153 -1.70 -11.08 -4.00
CA VAL A 153 -1.75 -9.62 -3.88
C VAL A 153 -0.60 -9.01 -4.63
N VAL A 154 -0.87 -7.91 -5.32
CA VAL A 154 0.06 -7.16 -6.16
C VAL A 154 0.07 -5.72 -5.69
N ILE A 155 1.25 -5.21 -5.33
CA ILE A 155 1.46 -3.89 -4.76
C ILE A 155 2.40 -3.12 -5.70
N PRO A 156 1.94 -2.06 -6.38
CA PRO A 156 2.83 -1.18 -7.12
C PRO A 156 3.69 -0.38 -6.13
N LEU A 157 5.01 -0.37 -6.34
CA LEU A 157 6.00 0.32 -5.52
C LEU A 157 6.72 1.41 -6.32
N VAL A 158 7.01 2.52 -5.65
CA VAL A 158 7.78 3.65 -6.18
C VAL A 158 9.00 3.88 -5.28
N GLY A 159 10.12 4.25 -5.88
CA GLY A 159 11.41 4.41 -5.19
C GLY A 159 12.12 3.09 -4.92
N VAL A 160 11.90 2.04 -5.73
CA VAL A 160 12.57 0.73 -5.60
C VAL A 160 12.97 0.21 -6.98
N ASP A 161 14.27 0.05 -7.25
CA ASP A 161 14.79 -0.58 -8.47
C ASP A 161 15.47 -1.92 -8.13
N PRO A 162 14.79 -3.07 -8.32
CA PRO A 162 15.43 -4.37 -8.20
C PRO A 162 16.32 -4.62 -9.42
N ALA A 163 17.62 -4.85 -9.21
CA ALA A 163 18.59 -5.07 -10.28
C ALA A 163 18.28 -6.31 -11.15
N MET A 164 17.51 -7.26 -10.61
CA MET A 164 17.02 -8.46 -11.32
C MET A 164 15.53 -8.34 -11.66
N PRO A 165 15.05 -8.89 -12.80
CA PRO A 165 13.63 -8.84 -13.18
C PRO A 165 12.67 -9.46 -12.16
N THR A 166 13.15 -10.37 -11.31
CA THR A 166 12.41 -10.94 -10.19
C THR A 166 13.38 -11.30 -9.07
N VAL A 167 13.11 -10.75 -7.90
CA VAL A 167 13.81 -10.98 -6.64
C VAL A 167 12.82 -11.66 -5.69
N ALA A 168 12.92 -12.97 -5.53
CA ALA A 168 12.23 -13.64 -4.42
C ALA A 168 12.78 -13.09 -3.11
N ILE A 169 11.94 -12.54 -2.24
CA ILE A 169 12.34 -11.98 -0.94
C ILE A 169 12.15 -13.02 0.15
N THR A 170 10.99 -13.65 0.20
CA THR A 170 10.74 -14.76 1.10
C THR A 170 9.67 -15.66 0.49
N ARG A 171 9.29 -16.68 1.23
CA ARG A 171 8.26 -17.64 0.85
C ARG A 171 6.91 -16.94 0.67
N GLY A 172 6.51 -16.78 -0.59
CA GLY A 172 5.29 -16.06 -0.96
C GLY A 172 5.43 -14.54 -1.00
N VAL A 173 6.65 -13.98 -1.06
CA VAL A 173 6.85 -12.55 -1.37
C VAL A 173 8.00 -12.39 -2.38
N ALA A 174 7.73 -11.71 -3.48
CA ALA A 174 8.74 -11.35 -4.49
C ALA A 174 8.62 -9.88 -4.88
N LEU A 175 9.75 -9.22 -5.16
CA LEU A 175 9.81 -7.95 -5.88
C LEU A 175 10.08 -8.25 -7.35
N GLN A 176 9.36 -7.61 -8.26
CA GLN A 176 9.45 -7.86 -9.69
C GLN A 176 9.47 -6.52 -10.43
N ARG A 177 10.16 -6.46 -11.58
CA ARG A 177 10.02 -5.33 -12.49
C ARG A 177 8.65 -5.40 -13.20
N PRO A 178 7.97 -4.27 -13.49
CA PRO A 178 6.63 -4.30 -14.09
C PRO A 178 6.55 -5.11 -15.39
N GLU A 179 7.60 -5.09 -16.21
CA GLU A 179 7.68 -5.81 -17.48
C GLU A 179 7.56 -7.34 -17.30
N ALA A 180 8.01 -7.86 -16.16
CA ALA A 180 7.97 -9.29 -15.84
C ALA A 180 6.55 -9.80 -15.51
N LEU A 181 5.60 -8.90 -15.26
CA LEU A 181 4.20 -9.21 -14.91
C LEU A 181 3.20 -8.80 -16.00
N LYS A 182 3.68 -8.27 -17.13
CA LYS A 182 2.82 -7.78 -18.21
C LYS A 182 1.96 -8.89 -18.81
N GLY A 183 0.64 -8.76 -18.65
CA GLY A 183 -0.34 -9.76 -19.08
C GLY A 183 -0.70 -10.83 -18.03
N GLU A 184 0.00 -10.88 -16.89
CA GLU A 184 -0.40 -11.71 -15.73
C GLU A 184 -1.30 -10.94 -14.75
N VAL A 185 -1.06 -9.63 -14.65
CA VAL A 185 -1.80 -8.67 -13.81
C VAL A 185 -2.45 -7.58 -14.68
N PRO A 186 -3.45 -6.84 -14.18
CA PRO A 186 -4.02 -5.70 -14.91
C PRO A 186 -2.98 -4.60 -15.12
N ASP A 187 -3.03 -3.87 -16.24
CA ASP A 187 -2.08 -2.77 -16.49
C ASP A 187 -2.10 -1.71 -15.38
N ALA A 188 -3.25 -1.44 -14.78
CA ALA A 188 -3.40 -0.54 -13.63
C ALA A 188 -2.79 -1.06 -12.30
N ALA A 189 -2.32 -2.31 -12.26
CA ALA A 189 -1.50 -2.86 -11.19
C ALA A 189 0.02 -2.68 -11.43
N LEU A 190 0.40 -2.26 -12.64
CA LEU A 190 1.75 -1.90 -13.05
C LEU A 190 1.99 -0.38 -12.98
N SER A 191 0.95 0.40 -12.70
CA SER A 191 1.02 1.86 -12.52
C SER A 191 1.27 2.25 -11.06
N GLY A 192 2.16 3.22 -10.87
CA GLY A 192 2.31 3.98 -9.64
C GLY A 192 1.15 4.97 -9.39
N PRO A 193 1.18 5.68 -8.26
CA PRO A 193 0.09 6.52 -7.79
C PRO A 193 -0.16 7.78 -8.63
N ASP A 194 0.84 8.21 -9.41
CA ASP A 194 0.78 9.35 -10.34
C ASP A 194 0.41 8.93 -11.78
N GLY A 195 0.07 7.65 -11.98
CA GLY A 195 -0.26 7.07 -13.29
C GLY A 195 0.96 6.72 -14.16
N ARG A 196 2.19 6.99 -13.71
CA ARG A 196 3.40 6.48 -14.38
C ARG A 196 3.57 4.97 -14.10
N PRO A 197 4.43 4.24 -14.84
CA PRO A 197 4.83 2.90 -14.43
C PRO A 197 5.41 2.92 -13.02
N ALA A 198 5.09 1.90 -12.21
CA ALA A 198 5.76 1.66 -10.94
C ALA A 198 7.24 1.28 -11.18
N ASP A 199 8.15 1.59 -10.25
CA ASP A 199 9.56 1.19 -10.38
C ASP A 199 9.72 -0.32 -10.11
N ALA A 200 8.91 -0.84 -9.18
CA ALA A 200 8.80 -2.25 -8.88
C ALA A 200 7.38 -2.65 -8.52
N VAL A 201 7.12 -3.95 -8.51
CA VAL A 201 5.85 -4.54 -8.12
C VAL A 201 6.14 -5.65 -7.10
N ALA A 202 5.56 -5.54 -5.90
CA ALA A 202 5.62 -6.61 -4.93
C ALA A 202 4.44 -7.58 -5.10
N THR A 203 4.75 -8.85 -5.33
CA THR A 203 3.77 -9.94 -5.42
C THR A 203 3.81 -10.75 -4.13
N LEU A 204 2.69 -10.80 -3.42
CA LEU A 204 2.48 -11.59 -2.22
C LEU A 204 1.54 -12.76 -2.54
N ARG A 205 1.83 -13.95 -2.01
CA ARG A 205 1.09 -15.20 -2.26
C ARG A 205 0.93 -15.97 -0.96
N TRP A 206 -0.30 -16.35 -0.63
CA TRP A 206 -0.58 -17.23 0.51
C TRP A 206 -1.83 -18.07 0.29
N SER A 207 -1.90 -19.20 0.99
CA SER A 207 -3.09 -20.04 1.06
C SER A 207 -4.11 -19.41 2.02
N ALA A 208 -5.34 -19.18 1.55
CA ALA A 208 -6.45 -18.71 2.37
C ALA A 208 -7.74 -19.47 2.06
N ARG A 209 -8.63 -19.58 3.05
CA ARG A 209 -9.99 -20.10 2.81
C ARG A 209 -10.71 -19.21 1.80
N PRO A 210 -11.35 -19.79 0.77
CA PRO A 210 -12.12 -19.03 -0.21
C PRO A 210 -13.16 -18.13 0.47
N GLY A 211 -13.29 -16.88 0.03
CA GLY A 211 -14.28 -15.93 0.59
C GLY A 211 -14.01 -15.47 2.03
N SER A 212 -12.83 -15.73 2.61
CA SER A 212 -12.53 -15.30 3.98
C SER A 212 -12.57 -13.77 4.13
N PRO A 213 -13.31 -13.21 5.12
CA PRO A 213 -13.35 -11.76 5.39
C PRO A 213 -12.01 -11.22 5.89
N GLU A 214 -11.11 -12.11 6.34
CA GLU A 214 -9.75 -11.77 6.77
C GLU A 214 -8.83 -11.42 5.59
N THR A 215 -9.13 -11.91 4.39
CA THR A 215 -8.23 -11.75 3.23
C THR A 215 -7.94 -10.28 2.90
N PRO A 216 -8.92 -9.35 2.84
CA PRO A 216 -8.66 -7.92 2.72
C PRO A 216 -7.88 -7.32 3.89
N ARG A 217 -8.09 -7.77 5.13
CA ARG A 217 -7.36 -7.27 6.32
C ARG A 217 -5.89 -7.68 6.24
N ARG A 218 -5.63 -8.97 6.02
CA ARG A 218 -4.29 -9.54 5.84
C ARG A 218 -3.53 -8.91 4.68
N ALA A 219 -4.21 -8.65 3.55
CA ALA A 219 -3.63 -7.96 2.41
C ALA A 219 -3.15 -6.53 2.74
N ARG A 220 -3.96 -5.74 3.47
CA ARG A 220 -3.56 -4.39 3.91
C ARG A 220 -2.41 -4.43 4.92
N GLU A 221 -2.44 -5.37 5.85
CA GLU A 221 -1.41 -5.53 6.87
C GLU A 221 -0.07 -5.97 6.25
N ALA A 222 -0.07 -7.00 5.40
CA ALA A 222 1.13 -7.47 4.72
C ALA A 222 1.75 -6.39 3.81
N ALA A 223 0.91 -5.59 3.13
CA ALA A 223 1.37 -4.44 2.35
C ALA A 223 2.09 -3.39 3.22
N ARG A 224 1.49 -3.00 4.35
CA ARG A 224 2.09 -2.04 5.29
C ARG A 224 3.38 -2.57 5.92
N ARG A 225 3.39 -3.83 6.34
CA ARG A 225 4.58 -4.51 6.89
C ARG A 225 5.72 -4.54 5.86
N LEU A 226 5.44 -4.84 4.60
CA LEU A 226 6.45 -4.86 3.53
C LEU A 226 7.03 -3.47 3.24
N VAL A 227 6.18 -2.44 3.10
CA VAL A 227 6.65 -1.05 2.90
C VAL A 227 7.47 -0.57 4.09
N THR A 228 7.04 -0.87 5.32
CA THR A 228 7.80 -0.56 6.54
C THR A 228 9.15 -1.28 6.54
N ALA A 229 9.20 -2.55 6.13
CA ALA A 229 10.46 -3.30 6.02
C ALA A 229 11.41 -2.69 4.98
N LEU A 230 10.91 -2.30 3.81
CA LEU A 230 11.72 -1.64 2.78
C LEU A 230 12.28 -0.29 3.26
N ARG A 231 11.44 0.55 3.87
CA ARG A 231 11.84 1.85 4.43
C ARG A 231 12.85 1.72 5.59
N LEU A 232 12.75 0.68 6.42
CA LEU A 232 13.73 0.45 7.51
C LEU A 232 15.06 -0.12 6.99
N HIS A 233 15.01 -0.97 5.96
CA HIS A 233 16.19 -1.64 5.42
C HIS A 233 17.11 -0.69 4.63
N VAL A 234 16.54 0.23 3.87
CA VAL A 234 17.27 1.10 2.94
C VAL A 234 17.53 2.47 3.58
N ALA A 235 18.78 2.94 3.55
CA ALA A 235 19.16 4.29 3.98
C ALA A 235 19.00 5.31 2.85
N GLY A 236 18.64 6.55 3.17
CA GLY A 236 18.58 7.66 2.19
C GLY A 236 17.53 7.53 1.08
N ALA A 237 16.58 6.60 1.17
CA ALA A 237 15.45 6.48 0.25
C ALA A 237 14.18 6.11 1.02
N THR A 238 13.01 6.61 0.56
CA THR A 238 11.70 6.32 1.15
C THR A 238 10.79 5.59 0.17
N PRO A 239 10.99 4.27 -0.05
CA PRO A 239 10.06 3.44 -0.82
C PRO A 239 8.60 3.66 -0.42
N SER A 240 7.70 3.84 -1.38
CA SER A 240 6.26 3.93 -1.13
C SER A 240 5.48 2.92 -1.96
N ALA A 241 4.26 2.61 -1.49
CA ALA A 241 3.28 1.85 -2.25
C ALA A 241 2.17 2.76 -2.76
N GLY A 242 1.59 2.42 -3.92
CA GLY A 242 0.39 3.09 -4.40
C GLY A 242 -0.79 2.98 -3.41
N PRO A 243 -1.79 3.88 -3.49
CA PRO A 243 -2.96 3.88 -2.60
C PRO A 243 -3.82 2.61 -2.77
N LEU A 244 -3.70 1.94 -3.91
CA LEU A 244 -4.39 0.72 -4.29
C LEU A 244 -3.42 -0.46 -4.37
N VAL A 245 -3.87 -1.62 -3.89
CA VAL A 245 -3.28 -2.92 -4.20
C VAL A 245 -4.29 -3.78 -4.93
N TRP A 246 -3.82 -4.74 -5.71
CA TRP A 246 -4.66 -5.62 -6.51
C TRP A 246 -4.70 -7.00 -5.88
N LEU A 247 -5.89 -7.51 -5.61
CA LEU A 247 -6.15 -8.77 -4.93
C LEU A 247 -6.79 -9.76 -5.92
N ARG A 248 -6.31 -11.00 -5.92
CA ARG A 248 -6.90 -12.13 -6.65
C ARG A 248 -7.02 -13.36 -5.72
N PRO A 249 -8.17 -13.58 -5.09
CA PRO A 249 -8.44 -14.81 -4.34
C PRO A 249 -8.80 -15.94 -5.32
N ALA A 250 -8.30 -17.16 -5.12
CA ALA A 250 -8.77 -18.37 -5.81
C ALA A 250 -8.78 -18.34 -7.35
N GLY A 251 -8.00 -17.47 -8.00
CA GLY A 251 -8.04 -17.28 -9.45
C GLY A 251 -9.27 -16.53 -9.98
N ALA A 252 -10.06 -15.90 -9.11
CA ALA A 252 -11.15 -14.98 -9.45
C ALA A 252 -10.64 -13.76 -10.26
N PRO A 253 -11.51 -12.84 -10.71
CA PRO A 253 -11.06 -11.58 -11.30
C PRO A 253 -10.18 -10.76 -10.34
N TRP A 254 -9.24 -9.99 -10.89
CA TRP A 254 -8.44 -9.04 -10.12
C TRP A 254 -9.32 -7.89 -9.61
N ARG A 255 -9.26 -7.61 -8.30
CA ARG A 255 -9.98 -6.50 -7.66
C ARG A 255 -9.03 -5.51 -7.01
N ALA A 256 -9.17 -4.23 -7.32
CA ALA A 256 -8.46 -3.15 -6.62
C ALA A 256 -8.99 -2.99 -5.19
N MET A 257 -8.09 -2.71 -4.24
CA MET A 257 -8.40 -2.46 -2.84
C MET A 257 -7.57 -1.31 -2.31
N ALA A 258 -8.23 -0.31 -1.69
CA ALA A 258 -7.53 0.74 -0.97
C ALA A 258 -6.83 0.20 0.29
N VAL A 259 -5.53 0.50 0.43
CA VAL A 259 -4.75 0.16 1.64
C VAL A 259 -4.63 1.35 2.59
N GLY A 260 -4.74 2.57 2.05
CA GLY A 260 -4.19 3.76 2.68
C GLY A 260 -2.67 3.76 2.56
N GLY A 261 -2.13 4.81 1.94
CA GLY A 261 -0.74 4.89 1.50
C GLY A 261 -0.54 6.17 0.70
N THR A 262 0.71 6.50 0.40
CA THR A 262 1.15 7.90 0.27
C THR A 262 2.00 8.14 -0.97
N PHE A 263 1.95 9.38 -1.43
CA PHE A 263 2.24 9.75 -2.82
C PHE A 263 3.69 10.24 -3.02
N ALA A 264 4.50 10.30 -1.96
CA ALA A 264 5.82 10.92 -1.94
C ALA A 264 6.94 9.89 -1.66
N ALA A 265 7.32 9.11 -2.67
CA ALA A 265 8.61 8.41 -2.63
C ALA A 265 9.76 9.42 -2.82
N ARG A 266 10.81 9.35 -1.99
CA ARG A 266 12.02 10.17 -2.10
C ARG A 266 13.21 9.26 -2.40
N GLY A 267 14.02 9.64 -3.39
CA GLY A 267 15.14 8.81 -3.86
C GLY A 267 14.68 7.49 -4.52
N VAL A 268 15.65 6.63 -4.81
CA VAL A 268 15.41 5.27 -5.36
C VAL A 268 16.30 4.28 -4.62
N ALA A 269 15.66 3.30 -3.99
CA ALA A 269 16.32 2.14 -3.40
C ALA A 269 16.75 1.17 -4.51
N VAL A 270 18.00 1.25 -4.94
CA VAL A 270 18.59 0.20 -5.79
C VAL A 270 18.82 -1.04 -4.91
N LEU A 271 18.31 -2.18 -5.34
CA LEU A 271 18.48 -3.47 -4.66
C LEU A 271 19.33 -4.37 -5.55
N ASP A 272 20.63 -4.43 -5.25
CA ASP A 272 21.58 -5.26 -5.97
C ASP A 272 21.49 -6.73 -5.52
N ALA A 273 22.07 -7.64 -6.31
CA ALA A 273 22.01 -9.07 -6.03
C ALA A 273 22.61 -9.46 -4.66
N ASP A 274 23.59 -8.68 -4.19
CA ASP A 274 24.27 -8.88 -2.90
C ASP A 274 23.41 -8.40 -1.70
N ASP A 275 22.49 -7.45 -1.88
CA ASP A 275 21.55 -7.01 -0.84
C ASP A 275 20.43 -8.02 -0.60
N VAL A 276 20.12 -8.86 -1.60
CA VAL A 276 18.94 -9.74 -1.57
C VAL A 276 18.91 -10.65 -0.33
N PRO A 277 19.95 -11.45 0.02
CA PRO A 277 19.89 -12.37 1.17
C PRO A 277 19.62 -11.66 2.49
N ASP A 278 20.11 -10.44 2.60
CA ASP A 278 20.02 -9.60 3.78
C ASP A 278 18.65 -8.93 3.88
N LEU A 279 18.13 -8.43 2.76
CA LEU A 279 16.74 -8.00 2.64
C LEU A 279 15.77 -9.15 2.93
N ARG A 280 16.04 -10.38 2.45
CA ARG A 280 15.23 -11.58 2.80
C ARG A 280 15.10 -11.70 4.30
N THR A 281 16.25 -11.79 4.98
CA THR A 281 16.36 -12.00 6.43
C THR A 281 15.69 -10.88 7.22
N PHE A 282 15.88 -9.64 6.80
CA PHE A 282 15.29 -8.47 7.45
C PHE A 282 13.76 -8.42 7.29
N VAL A 283 13.25 -8.64 6.08
CA VAL A 283 11.81 -8.67 5.77
C VAL A 283 11.15 -9.79 6.59
N ASP A 284 11.75 -10.97 6.63
CA ASP A 284 11.34 -12.09 7.50
C ASP A 284 11.32 -11.77 9.01
N LEU A 285 12.27 -10.98 9.50
CA LEU A 285 12.29 -10.51 10.89
C LEU A 285 11.15 -9.53 11.15
N VAL A 286 10.91 -8.57 10.25
CA VAL A 286 9.80 -7.60 10.36
C VAL A 286 8.45 -8.31 10.43
N ALA A 287 8.19 -9.32 9.57
CA ALA A 287 6.93 -10.10 9.64
C ALA A 287 6.67 -10.72 11.02
N ARG A 288 7.72 -11.21 11.69
CA ARG A 288 7.61 -11.92 12.97
C ARG A 288 7.73 -11.05 14.20
N ARG A 289 8.34 -9.85 14.09
CA ARG A 289 8.76 -9.04 15.25
C ARG A 289 8.31 -7.58 15.23
N LEU A 290 7.64 -7.09 14.18
CA LEU A 290 7.15 -5.71 14.16
C LEU A 290 6.22 -5.48 15.37
N PRO A 291 6.57 -4.57 16.30
CA PRO A 291 5.81 -4.40 17.53
C PRO A 291 4.45 -3.78 17.23
N GLN A 292 3.40 -4.31 17.85
CA GLN A 292 2.02 -3.89 17.64
C GLN A 292 1.59 -2.79 18.64
N SER A 293 2.10 -2.88 19.87
CA SER A 293 1.86 -1.98 21.01
C SER A 293 3.18 -1.45 21.60
N GLY A 294 3.08 -0.53 22.56
CA GLY A 294 4.22 0.12 23.20
C GLY A 294 4.83 1.28 22.41
N GLU A 295 5.91 1.82 22.97
CA GLU A 295 6.64 3.01 22.52
C GLU A 295 7.19 2.81 21.11
N VAL A 296 7.84 1.68 20.86
CA VAL A 296 8.44 1.35 19.54
C VAL A 296 7.37 1.24 18.46
N ALA A 297 6.22 0.62 18.74
CA ALA A 297 5.11 0.55 17.79
C ALA A 297 4.51 1.93 17.49
N TRP A 298 4.46 2.80 18.50
CA TRP A 298 3.97 4.17 18.34
C TRP A 298 4.96 5.03 17.54
N ALA A 299 6.26 4.93 17.84
CA ALA A 299 7.34 5.60 17.14
C ALA A 299 7.44 5.15 15.67
N LEU A 300 7.32 3.85 15.38
CA LEU A 300 7.24 3.32 14.01
C LEU A 300 6.07 3.89 13.21
N ARG A 301 4.88 4.04 13.83
CA ARG A 301 3.71 4.65 13.19
C ARG A 301 3.96 6.13 12.89
N ARG A 302 4.55 6.88 13.83
CA ARG A 302 4.86 8.31 13.66
C ARG A 302 5.97 8.55 12.63
N TRP A 303 7.04 7.78 12.68
CA TRP A 303 8.12 7.82 11.69
C TRP A 303 7.58 7.48 10.28
N THR A 304 6.79 6.41 10.14
CA THR A 304 6.14 6.08 8.85
C THR A 304 5.29 7.24 8.33
N LEU A 305 4.46 7.84 9.20
CA LEU A 305 3.63 9.01 8.88
C LEU A 305 4.46 10.27 8.54
N ALA A 306 5.64 10.43 9.12
CA ALA A 306 6.52 11.55 8.80
C ALA A 306 7.08 11.45 7.37
N LEU A 307 7.53 10.26 6.96
CA LEU A 307 8.01 10.01 5.59
C LEU A 307 6.92 10.27 4.54
N ASP A 308 5.67 10.17 4.96
CA ASP A 308 4.46 10.35 4.16
C ASP A 308 4.03 11.84 4.01
N ARG A 309 4.71 12.77 4.69
CA ARG A 309 4.43 14.22 4.59
C ARG A 309 5.13 14.86 3.40
N ASP A 310 4.42 15.76 2.73
CA ASP A 310 4.95 16.66 1.70
C ASP A 310 5.70 17.87 2.30
N ARG A 311 5.43 18.19 3.56
CA ARG A 311 5.90 19.41 4.25
C ARG A 311 6.99 19.08 5.27
N PRO A 312 8.21 19.63 5.16
CA PRO A 312 9.32 19.29 6.05
C PRO A 312 9.04 19.68 7.51
N GLU A 313 8.17 20.66 7.76
CA GLU A 313 7.82 21.07 9.12
C GLU A 313 6.85 20.08 9.80
N GLU A 314 5.93 19.50 9.03
CA GLU A 314 5.06 18.41 9.50
C GLU A 314 5.89 17.13 9.71
N THR A 315 6.80 16.82 8.78
CA THR A 315 7.77 15.72 8.91
C THR A 315 8.58 15.88 10.21
N LEU A 316 9.15 17.06 10.46
CA LEU A 316 9.93 17.36 11.67
C LEU A 316 9.13 17.06 12.94
N THR A 317 7.86 17.50 12.97
CA THR A 317 6.97 17.30 14.13
C THR A 317 6.69 15.82 14.36
N ASP A 318 6.31 15.06 13.31
CA ASP A 318 6.05 13.61 13.46
C ASP A 318 7.33 12.81 13.80
N LEU A 319 8.51 13.20 13.30
CA LEU A 319 9.80 12.60 13.68
C LEU A 319 10.20 12.90 15.13
N LEU A 320 10.09 14.15 15.57
CA LEU A 320 10.42 14.51 16.96
C LEU A 320 9.43 13.89 17.95
N LEU A 321 8.15 13.79 17.58
CA LEU A 321 7.19 12.97 18.32
C LEU A 321 7.70 11.51 18.44
N ALA A 322 8.03 10.85 17.33
CA ALA A 322 8.56 9.48 17.33
C ALA A 322 9.80 9.33 18.23
N ALA A 323 10.73 10.28 18.16
CA ALA A 323 11.95 10.28 18.97
C ALA A 323 11.65 10.43 20.48
N ARG A 324 10.74 11.33 20.86
CA ARG A 324 10.35 11.57 22.26
C ARG A 324 9.71 10.36 22.91
N ALA A 325 8.87 9.62 22.19
CA ALA A 325 8.26 8.40 22.71
C ALA A 325 9.29 7.30 23.04
N LEU A 326 10.46 7.31 22.40
CA LEU A 326 11.54 6.35 22.65
C LEU A 326 12.55 6.82 23.70
N LEU A 327 12.84 8.12 23.74
CA LEU A 327 14.04 8.67 24.41
C LEU A 327 13.77 9.86 25.33
N GLU A 328 12.52 10.31 25.45
CA GLU A 328 12.14 11.42 26.34
C GLU A 328 10.76 11.18 27.00
N PRO A 329 10.58 10.07 27.74
CA PRO A 329 9.34 9.80 28.48
C PRO A 329 9.04 10.85 29.57
N GLU A 330 10.06 11.57 30.03
CA GLU A 330 9.93 12.70 30.97
C GLU A 330 9.35 13.97 30.30
N GLY A 331 9.24 13.95 28.97
CA GLY A 331 8.68 15.03 28.15
C GLY A 331 9.69 16.13 27.75
N PRO A 332 9.31 16.99 26.79
CA PRO A 332 10.22 17.90 26.07
C PRO A 332 10.91 18.98 26.92
N ARG A 333 10.59 19.08 28.21
CA ARG A 333 11.27 19.95 29.17
C ARG A 333 12.58 19.35 29.69
N SER A 334 12.85 18.06 29.45
CA SER A 334 14.10 17.43 29.88
C SER A 334 15.30 17.96 29.09
N GLY A 335 15.12 18.26 27.80
CA GLY A 335 16.19 18.67 26.88
C GLY A 335 17.16 17.54 26.51
N ARG A 336 16.96 16.31 27.02
CA ARG A 336 17.89 15.18 26.87
C ARG A 336 17.79 14.48 25.51
N LEU A 337 16.68 14.65 24.79
CA LEU A 337 16.39 13.98 23.52
C LEU A 337 17.57 13.99 22.53
N ALA A 338 18.16 15.17 22.31
CA ALA A 338 19.24 15.36 21.34
C ALA A 338 20.54 14.66 21.77
N GLY A 339 20.83 14.61 23.07
CA GLY A 339 21.98 13.89 23.62
C GLY A 339 21.79 12.38 23.53
N ARG A 340 20.64 11.88 23.99
CA ARG A 340 20.29 10.45 23.98
C ARG A 340 20.25 9.87 22.56
N LEU A 341 19.60 10.56 21.61
CA LEU A 341 19.56 10.09 20.21
C LEU A 341 20.95 10.11 19.57
N ALA A 342 21.76 11.14 19.83
CA ALA A 342 23.13 11.17 19.33
C ALA A 342 24.03 10.08 19.96
N ALA A 343 23.77 9.68 21.21
CA ALA A 343 24.48 8.59 21.87
C ALA A 343 24.27 7.24 21.18
N LEU A 344 23.05 6.98 20.71
CA LEU A 344 22.69 5.76 19.98
C LEU A 344 23.13 5.78 18.49
N CYS A 345 23.23 6.95 17.87
CA CYS A 345 23.53 7.08 16.44
C CYS A 345 24.98 7.43 16.09
N ALA A 346 25.80 7.89 17.05
CA ALA A 346 27.15 8.40 16.76
C ALA A 346 28.15 8.19 17.90
N VAL A 347 29.43 8.18 17.52
CA VAL A 347 30.59 7.89 18.39
C VAL A 347 31.49 9.12 18.57
N GLY A 348 32.22 9.18 19.68
CA GLY A 348 33.23 10.23 19.96
C GLY A 348 32.80 11.68 19.64
N ASP A 349 33.63 12.40 18.89
CA ASP A 349 33.38 13.80 18.49
C ASP A 349 32.11 13.98 17.65
N GLU A 350 31.70 12.97 16.88
CA GLU A 350 30.54 13.05 15.99
C GLU A 350 29.25 13.09 16.80
N ARG A 351 29.17 12.37 17.93
CA ARG A 351 28.08 12.45 18.91
C ARG A 351 27.79 13.89 19.33
N THR A 352 28.84 14.62 19.74
CA THR A 352 28.70 16.01 20.20
C THR A 352 28.27 16.96 19.07
N ARG A 353 28.67 16.69 17.82
CA ARG A 353 28.26 17.46 16.64
C ARG A 353 26.80 17.15 16.25
N LEU A 354 26.39 15.89 16.29
CA LEU A 354 25.04 15.42 15.99
C LEU A 354 24.05 15.94 17.05
N ALA A 355 24.36 15.82 18.34
CA ALA A 355 23.55 16.38 19.42
C ALA A 355 23.28 17.89 19.22
N ARG A 356 24.30 18.65 18.80
CA ARG A 356 24.15 20.09 18.46
C ARG A 356 23.34 20.36 17.20
N ARG A 357 23.19 19.42 16.27
CA ARG A 357 22.24 19.53 15.12
C ARG A 357 20.82 19.20 15.56
N LEU A 358 20.64 18.08 16.26
CA LEU A 358 19.35 17.61 16.78
C LEU A 358 18.70 18.60 17.75
N ALA A 359 19.48 19.22 18.65
CA ALA A 359 18.97 20.24 19.57
C ALA A 359 18.43 21.49 18.83
N ARG A 360 19.07 21.88 17.71
CA ARG A 360 18.58 23.00 16.87
C ARG A 360 17.29 22.64 16.14
N LEU A 361 17.13 21.39 15.69
CA LEU A 361 15.88 20.91 15.12
C LEU A 361 14.72 20.94 16.14
N ALA A 362 14.97 20.54 17.38
CA ALA A 362 13.96 20.60 18.45
C ALA A 362 13.52 22.04 18.78
N LEU A 363 14.44 23.02 18.73
CA LEU A 363 14.10 24.44 18.87
C LEU A 363 13.32 24.96 17.64
N GLN A 364 13.72 24.56 16.43
CA GLN A 364 13.07 24.98 15.19
C GLN A 364 11.61 24.46 15.09
N GLU A 365 11.32 23.27 15.61
CA GLU A 365 9.94 22.79 15.76
C GLU A 365 9.10 23.74 16.63
N GLN A 366 9.62 24.17 17.77
CA GLN A 366 8.94 25.11 18.67
C GLN A 366 8.69 26.47 17.98
N GLU A 367 9.66 26.97 17.21
CA GLU A 367 9.48 28.19 16.42
C GLU A 367 8.36 28.06 15.37
N VAL A 368 8.30 26.93 14.65
CA VAL A 368 7.22 26.69 13.67
C VAL A 368 5.86 26.59 14.36
N ILE A 369 5.77 25.86 15.48
CA ILE A 369 4.53 25.74 16.27
C ILE A 369 4.06 27.11 16.79
N ALA A 370 5.00 27.99 17.18
CA ALA A 370 4.71 29.37 17.56
C ALA A 370 4.33 30.28 16.37
N GLY A 371 4.26 29.75 15.14
CA GLY A 371 3.87 30.49 13.94
C GLY A 371 5.02 31.27 13.27
N SER A 372 6.28 31.00 13.63
CA SER A 372 7.43 31.57 12.95
C SER A 372 7.42 31.18 11.47
N ARG A 373 7.54 32.17 10.59
CA ARG A 373 7.61 31.97 9.14
C ARG A 373 9.03 31.76 8.62
N ARG A 374 10.02 31.70 9.50
CA ARG A 374 11.43 31.48 9.13
C ARG A 374 11.71 29.98 9.10
N VAL A 375 11.40 29.36 7.98
CA VAL A 375 11.86 28.00 7.67
C VAL A 375 13.23 28.12 7.03
N ASP A 376 14.25 27.58 7.70
CA ASP A 376 15.60 27.49 7.15
C ASP A 376 15.61 26.65 5.86
N ARG A 377 16.41 27.08 4.87
CA ARG A 377 16.43 26.45 3.54
C ARG A 377 16.97 25.02 3.54
N ASP A 378 17.82 24.69 4.51
CA ASP A 378 18.42 23.38 4.75
C ASP A 378 17.61 22.53 5.75
N LEU A 379 16.40 22.96 6.14
CA LEU A 379 15.51 22.12 6.95
C LEU A 379 15.24 20.74 6.33
N PRO A 380 14.97 20.59 5.00
CA PRO A 380 14.75 19.27 4.41
C PRO A 380 15.91 18.30 4.64
N ASP A 381 17.15 18.74 4.38
CA ASP A 381 18.36 17.92 4.56
C ASP A 381 18.54 17.49 6.02
N ARG A 382 18.27 18.40 6.97
CA ARG A 382 18.33 18.10 8.41
C ARG A 382 17.19 17.19 8.89
N VAL A 383 16.02 17.28 8.25
CA VAL A 383 14.86 16.40 8.51
C VAL A 383 15.13 14.98 8.00
N ASP A 384 15.76 14.85 6.83
CA ASP A 384 16.18 13.55 6.30
C ASP A 384 17.32 12.95 7.17
N GLU A 385 18.27 13.75 7.67
CA GLU A 385 19.26 13.31 8.68
C GLU A 385 18.59 12.73 9.95
N LEU A 386 17.57 13.42 10.49
CA LEU A 386 16.81 12.94 11.64
C LEU A 386 16.00 11.66 11.30
N ALA A 387 15.44 11.58 10.09
CA ALA A 387 14.69 10.42 9.62
C ALA A 387 15.58 9.17 9.52
N ASP A 388 16.81 9.31 9.04
CA ASP A 388 17.79 8.23 8.95
C ASP A 388 18.35 7.82 10.34
N CYS A 389 18.56 8.78 11.25
CA CYS A 389 18.92 8.47 12.64
C CYS A 389 17.83 7.61 13.32
N LEU A 390 16.56 8.02 13.17
CA LEU A 390 15.42 7.26 13.70
C LEU A 390 15.23 5.92 12.98
N ARG A 391 15.45 5.86 11.66
CA ARG A 391 15.44 4.60 10.89
C ARG A 391 16.43 3.59 11.49
N ALA A 392 17.66 4.01 11.79
CA ALA A 392 18.67 3.14 12.37
C ALA A 392 18.25 2.58 13.74
N VAL A 393 17.82 3.46 14.68
CA VAL A 393 17.34 3.03 16.00
C VAL A 393 16.14 2.09 15.90
N LEU A 394 15.14 2.43 15.07
CA LEU A 394 13.94 1.62 14.87
C LEU A 394 14.25 0.28 14.20
N ARG A 395 15.18 0.25 13.23
CA ARG A 395 15.69 -0.98 12.59
C ARG A 395 16.28 -1.92 13.65
N ASP A 396 17.17 -1.43 14.49
CA ASP A 396 17.85 -2.25 15.50
C ASP A 396 16.93 -2.67 16.64
N CYS A 397 15.89 -1.89 16.98
CA CYS A 397 14.82 -2.33 17.87
C CYS A 397 14.01 -3.50 17.28
N VAL A 398 13.63 -3.43 15.99
CA VAL A 398 12.83 -4.48 15.32
C VAL A 398 13.64 -5.77 15.10
N VAL A 399 14.94 -5.65 14.77
CA VAL A 399 15.84 -6.82 14.75
C VAL A 399 16.06 -7.37 16.16
N GLY A 400 16.00 -6.50 17.17
CA GLY A 400 16.27 -6.83 18.57
C GLY A 400 17.77 -6.87 18.87
N HIS A 401 18.54 -5.98 18.25
CA HIS A 401 19.90 -5.60 18.67
C HIS A 401 19.84 -4.63 19.86
N LEU A 402 18.97 -3.62 19.76
CA LEU A 402 18.59 -2.77 20.89
C LEU A 402 17.45 -3.47 21.64
N ARG A 403 17.65 -3.77 22.92
CA ARG A 403 16.68 -4.39 23.83
C ARG A 403 16.77 -3.73 25.19
N GLY A 404 15.63 -3.65 25.88
CA GLY A 404 15.54 -2.99 27.19
C GLY A 404 15.14 -1.52 27.06
N ASP A 405 15.43 -0.74 28.09
CA ASP A 405 15.15 0.69 28.12
C ASP A 405 16.19 1.44 27.28
N LEU A 406 15.71 2.11 26.21
CA LEU A 406 16.56 2.91 25.32
C LEU A 406 17.09 4.17 26.02
N VAL A 407 16.40 4.65 27.07
CA VAL A 407 16.87 5.77 27.90
C VAL A 407 18.05 5.31 28.74
N GLU A 408 17.93 4.19 29.46
CA GLU A 408 19.02 3.64 30.28
C GLU A 408 20.28 3.40 29.44
N LEU A 409 20.15 2.71 28.30
CA LEU A 409 21.26 2.47 27.39
C LEU A 409 21.90 3.77 26.86
N ALA A 410 21.11 4.79 26.54
CA ALA A 410 21.63 6.06 26.05
C ALA A 410 22.37 6.84 27.15
N GLU A 411 21.91 6.79 28.40
CA GLU A 411 22.59 7.40 29.55
C GLU A 411 23.87 6.63 29.89
N GLU A 412 23.89 5.28 29.87
CA GLU A 412 25.10 4.47 30.06
C GLU A 412 26.21 4.81 29.05
N ILE A 413 25.85 5.10 27.79
CA ILE A 413 26.78 5.53 26.74
C ILE A 413 27.28 6.97 26.96
N LEU A 414 26.46 7.84 27.54
CA LEU A 414 26.83 9.22 27.87
C LEU A 414 27.73 9.31 29.10
N ASP A 415 27.50 8.47 30.10
CA ASP A 415 28.33 8.32 31.31
C ASP A 415 29.62 7.52 31.03
N GLY A 416 29.75 6.90 29.85
CA GLY A 416 30.90 6.07 29.47
C GLY A 416 30.98 4.73 30.19
N VAL A 417 29.84 4.25 30.72
CA VAL A 417 29.68 2.95 31.38
C VAL A 417 29.57 1.83 30.35
N ALA A 418 28.79 2.06 29.29
CA ALA A 418 28.78 1.22 28.11
C ALA A 418 29.90 1.64 27.15
N GLU A 419 30.50 0.68 26.43
CA GLU A 419 31.20 1.05 25.19
C GLU A 419 30.20 1.71 24.25
N ASP A 420 30.65 2.75 23.53
CA ASP A 420 29.91 3.38 22.43
C ASP A 420 29.11 2.33 21.66
N ALA A 421 27.78 2.50 21.57
CA ALA A 421 26.91 1.60 20.82
C ALA A 421 27.44 1.50 19.39
N ARG A 422 28.18 0.43 19.11
CA ARG A 422 28.77 0.24 17.80
C ARG A 422 27.62 0.00 16.84
N PRO A 423 27.37 0.88 15.85
CA PRO A 423 26.56 0.46 14.71
C PRO A 423 27.21 -0.81 14.18
N ALA A 424 26.40 -1.86 13.98
CA ALA A 424 26.88 -3.24 13.92
C ALA A 424 28.16 -3.35 13.06
N PRO A 425 29.26 -3.95 13.58
CA PRO A 425 30.57 -3.83 12.95
C PRO A 425 30.55 -4.44 11.55
N ALA A 426 30.76 -3.58 10.55
CA ALA A 426 30.27 -3.71 9.17
C ALA A 426 28.73 -3.65 9.09
N GLY A 427 28.22 -2.43 8.85
CA GLY A 427 26.83 -2.20 8.46
C GLY A 427 26.42 -3.07 7.26
N TRP A 428 25.11 -3.20 7.07
CA TRP A 428 24.55 -4.05 6.02
C TRP A 428 25.13 -3.65 4.63
N PRO A 429 25.25 -4.57 3.65
CA PRO A 429 25.81 -4.25 2.32
C PRO A 429 25.20 -2.99 1.70
N SER A 430 23.89 -2.81 1.86
CA SER A 430 23.14 -1.63 1.45
C SER A 430 23.59 -0.33 2.14
N GLU A 431 23.97 -0.38 3.42
CA GLU A 431 24.53 0.76 4.16
C GLU A 431 25.98 1.05 3.74
N ARG A 432 26.74 0.01 3.37
CA ARG A 432 28.08 0.16 2.75
C ARG A 432 28.01 0.73 1.33
N ALA A 433 26.96 0.43 0.56
CA ALA A 433 26.73 1.01 -0.76
C ALA A 433 26.23 2.46 -0.70
N ALA A 434 25.40 2.81 0.28
CA ALA A 434 25.01 4.19 0.58
C ALA A 434 26.21 5.05 1.02
N GLY A 435 27.16 4.44 1.73
CA GLY A 435 28.42 5.03 2.22
C GLY A 435 29.42 5.45 1.15
N HIS A 436 29.04 6.35 0.23
CA HIS A 436 29.92 7.40 -0.34
C HIS A 436 29.20 8.40 -1.27
N ARG A 437 27.87 8.30 -1.50
CA ARG A 437 27.12 9.31 -2.27
C ARG A 437 26.52 10.41 -1.38
N TYR A 438 27.39 11.20 -0.76
CA TYR A 438 26.98 12.46 -0.14
C TYR A 438 26.71 13.49 -1.25
N VAL A 439 25.44 13.58 -1.68
CA VAL A 439 25.00 14.58 -2.67
C VAL A 439 24.83 15.93 -1.96
N GLY A 440 25.93 16.66 -1.76
CA GLY A 440 25.90 17.94 -1.05
C GLY A 440 27.23 18.71 -1.00
N GLY A 441 28.34 18.10 -1.42
CA GLY A 441 29.62 18.80 -1.55
C GLY A 441 29.71 19.59 -2.84
N VAL A 442 29.31 20.87 -2.84
CA VAL A 442 29.91 21.82 -3.79
C VAL A 442 31.40 21.86 -3.48
N PRO A 443 32.31 21.58 -4.43
CA PRO A 443 33.73 21.70 -4.18
C PRO A 443 34.03 23.17 -3.89
N VAL A 444 34.34 23.49 -2.63
CA VAL A 444 34.89 24.78 -2.26
C VAL A 444 36.18 24.92 -3.06
N PRO A 445 36.33 25.92 -3.95
CA PRO A 445 37.58 26.11 -4.65
C PRO A 445 38.66 26.38 -3.61
N THR A 446 39.72 25.56 -3.60
CA THR A 446 40.95 25.85 -2.85
C THR A 446 41.52 27.15 -3.39
N VAL A 447 41.26 28.24 -2.69
CA VAL A 447 41.93 29.52 -2.91
C VAL A 447 43.30 29.40 -2.25
N ASP A 448 44.29 28.99 -3.05
CA ASP A 448 45.69 29.12 -2.67
C ASP A 448 46.03 30.59 -2.42
N GLY A 449 46.75 30.85 -1.32
CA GLY A 449 47.53 32.08 -1.14
C GLY A 449 46.80 33.27 -0.51
N TYR A 450 46.66 33.22 0.82
CA TYR A 450 46.79 34.42 1.66
C TYR A 450 47.65 34.13 2.88
N ASP A 451 48.87 34.66 2.89
CA ASP A 451 49.69 34.79 4.10
C ASP A 451 48.95 35.71 5.10
N VAL A 452 48.74 35.21 6.32
CA VAL A 452 48.27 36.03 7.44
C VAL A 452 49.48 36.34 8.33
N ASP A 453 50.00 37.56 8.18
CA ASP A 453 51.16 38.10 8.91
C ASP A 453 50.89 38.18 10.43
N GLU A 454 51.81 37.63 11.23
CA GLU A 454 51.74 37.65 12.70
C GLU A 454 52.00 39.06 13.25
N ARG A 455 50.96 39.83 13.59
CA ARG A 455 51.12 41.03 14.45
C ARG A 455 50.08 41.18 15.55
N THR A 456 50.50 40.79 16.75
CA THR A 456 50.37 41.53 18.02
C THR A 456 49.26 42.59 18.12
N GLY A 457 48.26 42.32 18.96
CA GLY A 457 47.23 43.29 19.34
C GLY A 457 46.62 42.97 20.70
N THR A 458 47.36 43.20 21.78
CA THR A 458 46.81 43.18 23.14
C THR A 458 45.78 44.28 23.31
N HIS A 459 44.52 43.91 23.53
CA HIS A 459 43.54 44.80 24.15
C HIS A 459 42.82 44.03 25.27
N ALA A 460 42.97 44.55 26.49
CA ALA A 460 42.12 44.14 27.59
C ALA A 460 40.69 44.63 27.31
N PHE A 461 39.72 43.77 27.55
CA PHE A 461 38.35 44.19 27.86
C PHE A 461 38.20 44.09 29.38
N GLU A 462 37.78 45.20 29.97
CA GLU A 462 37.55 45.33 31.41
C GLU A 462 36.19 44.69 31.77
N ASP A 463 36.07 44.25 33.03
CA ASP A 463 34.83 43.73 33.59
C ASP A 463 33.75 44.84 33.63
N ASP A 464 32.50 44.49 33.31
CA ASP A 464 31.31 45.24 33.74
C ASP A 464 30.21 44.22 34.09
N ASP A 465 30.26 43.72 35.33
CA ASP A 465 29.19 42.98 35.97
C ASP A 465 28.06 43.95 36.39
N GLU A 466 26.94 43.99 35.66
CA GLU A 466 25.70 44.61 36.16
C GLU A 466 24.59 43.56 36.35
N PHE A 467 24.60 42.97 37.55
CA PHE A 467 23.63 41.98 38.00
C PHE A 467 22.31 42.69 38.36
N VAL A 468 21.33 42.70 37.45
CA VAL A 468 19.98 43.23 37.74
C VAL A 468 19.19 42.21 38.55
N THR A 469 19.17 42.38 39.87
CA THR A 469 18.21 41.72 40.75
C THR A 469 16.83 42.39 40.60
N ALA A 470 15.89 41.71 39.95
CA ALA A 470 14.48 42.07 40.02
C ALA A 470 13.89 41.45 41.29
N ASP A 471 13.57 42.29 42.26
CA ASP A 471 12.93 41.91 43.52
C ASP A 471 11.51 41.37 43.32
N ASP A 472 11.05 40.63 44.34
CA ASP A 472 9.68 40.25 44.61
C ASP A 472 8.64 41.34 44.28
N ASP A 473 7.58 40.97 43.56
CA ASP A 473 6.29 41.65 43.69
C ASP A 473 5.13 40.65 43.72
N ALA A 474 4.31 40.80 44.75
CA ALA A 474 3.34 39.83 45.24
C ALA A 474 2.21 39.46 44.25
N TYR A 475 1.94 38.15 44.13
CA TYR A 475 0.64 37.65 43.66
C TYR A 475 -0.37 37.64 44.83
N PRO A 476 -1.52 38.33 44.73
CA PRO A 476 -2.59 38.19 45.69
C PRO A 476 -3.47 36.97 45.39
N GLU A 477 -3.46 35.97 46.27
CA GLU A 477 -4.49 34.93 46.31
C GLU A 477 -5.84 35.53 46.77
N ALA A 478 -6.71 35.91 45.82
CA ALA A 478 -8.11 36.21 46.10
C ALA A 478 -8.99 36.14 44.83
N HIS A 479 -9.81 35.08 44.74
CA HIS A 479 -11.06 34.89 43.96
C HIS A 479 -11.14 33.55 43.22
N LEU A 480 -11.40 32.47 43.97
CA LEU A 480 -11.87 31.17 43.44
C LEU A 480 -13.04 30.61 44.27
N GLU A 481 -13.99 31.48 44.63
CA GLU A 481 -15.35 31.08 45.03
C GLU A 481 -16.37 32.00 44.33
N ALA A 482 -17.56 31.45 44.07
CA ALA A 482 -18.68 32.03 43.32
C ALA A 482 -18.53 32.14 41.78
N LEU A 483 -18.81 31.03 41.09
CA LEU A 483 -19.67 30.99 39.88
C LEU A 483 -20.10 29.53 39.58
N ALA A 484 -20.73 28.89 40.57
CA ALA A 484 -21.62 27.76 40.33
C ALA A 484 -23.05 28.33 40.39
N ASP A 485 -23.71 28.40 39.22
CA ASP A 485 -25.16 28.61 38.98
C ASP A 485 -25.36 29.14 37.54
N VAL A 486 -25.12 28.30 36.54
CA VAL A 486 -25.59 28.49 35.14
C VAL A 486 -25.96 27.12 34.55
N ASP A 487 -27.01 26.52 35.12
CA ASP A 487 -27.85 25.53 34.43
C ASP A 487 -29.23 26.18 34.18
N ASP A 488 -30.00 25.65 33.22
CA ASP A 488 -31.32 26.13 32.79
C ASP A 488 -31.39 27.53 32.13
N ALA A 489 -30.90 27.66 30.89
CA ALA A 489 -31.58 28.40 29.80
C ALA A 489 -30.83 28.38 28.45
N LEU A 490 -30.96 27.30 27.67
CA LEU A 490 -30.81 27.36 26.21
C LEU A 490 -31.95 26.55 25.57
N GLY A 491 -32.87 27.27 24.91
CA GLY A 491 -33.97 26.67 24.16
C GLY A 491 -33.57 26.33 22.72
N ASP A 492 -34.41 25.51 22.08
CA ASP A 492 -34.28 25.15 20.67
C ASP A 492 -34.27 26.40 19.77
N ASP A 493 -33.16 26.65 19.08
CA ASP A 493 -33.08 27.65 18.01
C ASP A 493 -32.33 27.05 16.81
N ASP A 494 -33.06 26.21 16.06
CA ASP A 494 -32.60 25.40 14.93
C ASP A 494 -32.30 26.27 13.68
N ALA A 495 -31.26 27.10 13.78
CA ALA A 495 -30.78 27.94 12.69
C ALA A 495 -30.14 27.08 11.57
N HIS A 496 -30.96 26.70 10.59
CA HIS A 496 -30.52 25.98 9.39
C HIS A 496 -29.39 26.73 8.66
N ALA A 497 -28.17 26.21 8.75
CA ALA A 497 -27.11 26.54 7.80
C ALA A 497 -27.49 25.98 6.41
N PRO A 498 -27.36 26.75 5.31
CA PRO A 498 -27.69 26.25 3.98
C PRO A 498 -26.67 25.18 3.57
N ALA A 499 -27.13 23.93 3.44
CA ALA A 499 -26.32 22.85 2.89
C ALA A 499 -25.88 23.19 1.46
N VAL A 500 -24.59 23.09 1.19
CA VAL A 500 -24.05 23.18 -0.18
C VAL A 500 -24.43 21.89 -0.89
N GLY A 501 -25.56 21.90 -1.61
CA GLY A 501 -26.06 20.75 -2.37
C GLY A 501 -25.06 20.30 -3.44
N THR A 502 -25.01 19.00 -3.69
CA THR A 502 -24.12 18.42 -4.70
C THR A 502 -24.67 18.64 -6.12
N VAL A 503 -23.84 18.36 -7.13
CA VAL A 503 -24.26 18.41 -8.54
C VAL A 503 -25.42 17.46 -8.81
N ASP A 504 -25.42 16.28 -8.19
CA ASP A 504 -26.46 15.27 -8.37
C ASP A 504 -27.78 15.68 -7.68
N ASP A 505 -27.72 16.29 -6.49
CA ASP A 505 -28.91 16.85 -5.83
C ASP A 505 -29.63 17.89 -6.70
N ALA A 506 -28.87 18.74 -7.41
CA ALA A 506 -29.41 19.76 -8.31
C ALA A 506 -30.00 19.17 -9.61
N ILE A 507 -29.40 18.10 -10.13
CA ILE A 507 -29.92 17.37 -11.31
C ILE A 507 -31.22 16.66 -10.94
N ASP A 508 -31.26 15.98 -9.80
CA ASP A 508 -32.45 15.29 -9.30
C ASP A 508 -33.57 16.27 -8.94
N ALA A 509 -33.26 17.41 -8.33
CA ALA A 509 -34.25 18.46 -8.07
C ALA A 509 -34.85 19.00 -9.38
N ALA A 510 -34.04 19.24 -10.41
CA ALA A 510 -34.54 19.65 -11.72
C ALA A 510 -35.43 18.57 -12.36
N ALA A 511 -35.07 17.28 -12.23
CA ALA A 511 -35.86 16.16 -12.74
C ALA A 511 -37.23 16.03 -12.02
N ARG A 512 -37.25 16.13 -10.68
CA ARG A 512 -38.51 16.11 -9.88
C ARG A 512 -39.45 17.26 -10.23
N GLU A 513 -38.90 18.43 -10.59
CA GLU A 513 -39.67 19.62 -11.00
C GLU A 513 -39.98 19.67 -12.51
N GLY A 514 -39.62 18.65 -13.29
CA GLY A 514 -39.87 18.61 -14.74
C GLY A 514 -39.12 19.68 -15.54
N ARG A 515 -38.07 20.27 -14.96
CA ARG A 515 -37.21 21.27 -15.63
C ARG A 515 -36.17 20.58 -16.51
N HIS A 516 -35.66 21.29 -17.51
CA HIS A 516 -34.49 20.79 -18.25
C HIS A 516 -33.29 20.64 -17.31
N ARG A 517 -32.49 19.59 -17.54
CA ARG A 517 -31.28 19.31 -16.76
C ARG A 517 -30.36 20.54 -16.80
N PRO A 518 -29.92 21.06 -15.63
CA PRO A 518 -29.13 22.29 -15.59
C PRO A 518 -27.80 22.09 -16.34
N SER A 519 -27.40 23.10 -17.10
CA SER A 519 -26.12 23.11 -17.78
C SER A 519 -24.97 23.33 -16.79
N VAL A 520 -23.74 23.01 -17.20
CA VAL A 520 -22.53 23.30 -16.42
C VAL A 520 -22.41 24.79 -16.08
N ARG A 521 -22.99 25.67 -16.91
CA ARG A 521 -23.05 27.11 -16.64
C ARG A 521 -24.02 27.42 -15.50
N ASP A 522 -25.23 26.86 -15.52
CA ASP A 522 -26.23 27.07 -14.47
C ASP A 522 -25.73 26.57 -13.10
N LEU A 523 -25.00 25.45 -13.09
CA LEU A 523 -24.36 24.89 -11.88
C LEU A 523 -23.18 25.74 -11.36
N ARG A 524 -22.45 26.44 -12.25
CA ARG A 524 -21.42 27.42 -11.85
C ARG A 524 -22.02 28.72 -11.33
N ASP A 525 -23.04 29.24 -12.03
CA ASP A 525 -23.74 30.47 -11.64
C ASP A 525 -24.51 30.28 -10.30
N ALA A 526 -24.93 29.04 -9.98
CA ALA A 526 -25.46 28.66 -8.67
C ALA A 526 -24.40 28.37 -7.58
N GLY A 527 -23.10 28.48 -7.89
CA GLY A 527 -22.00 28.26 -6.93
C GLY A 527 -21.72 26.80 -6.54
N ILE A 528 -22.39 25.84 -7.20
CA ILE A 528 -22.25 24.39 -6.94
C ILE A 528 -20.91 23.86 -7.46
N ILE A 529 -20.40 24.45 -8.56
CA ILE A 529 -19.09 24.12 -9.14
C ILE A 529 -18.18 25.35 -9.02
N ARG A 530 -17.05 25.22 -8.30
CA ARG A 530 -16.04 26.28 -8.21
C ARG A 530 -15.26 26.41 -9.52
N SER A 531 -14.98 27.64 -9.92
CA SER A 531 -14.13 27.96 -11.08
C SER A 531 -12.66 27.73 -10.74
N ASP A 532 -11.99 26.87 -11.52
CA ASP A 532 -10.53 26.76 -11.52
C ASP A 532 -9.95 27.67 -12.62
N GLU A 533 -9.29 28.76 -12.21
CA GLU A 533 -8.74 29.77 -13.11
C GLU A 533 -7.57 29.25 -13.97
N ALA A 534 -6.98 28.09 -13.65
CA ALA A 534 -5.92 27.49 -14.44
C ALA A 534 -6.46 26.90 -15.77
N ALA A 535 -7.66 26.29 -15.75
CA ALA A 535 -8.25 25.63 -16.92
C ALA A 535 -8.75 26.64 -17.96
N ASP A 536 -9.30 27.78 -17.52
CA ASP A 536 -9.93 28.77 -18.40
C ASP A 536 -8.92 29.49 -19.33
N ARG A 537 -7.63 29.42 -18.98
CA ARG A 537 -6.53 29.95 -19.79
C ARG A 537 -6.12 29.03 -20.94
N ALA A 538 -6.39 27.72 -20.83
CA ALA A 538 -6.09 26.75 -21.88
C ALA A 538 -7.16 26.73 -22.99
N VAL A 539 -8.44 26.88 -22.62
CA VAL A 539 -9.58 26.80 -23.56
C VAL A 539 -9.61 27.97 -24.55
N ARG A 540 -9.11 29.16 -24.17
CA ARG A 540 -9.06 30.34 -25.05
C ARG A 540 -7.95 30.30 -26.12
N GLY A 541 -7.13 29.25 -26.15
CA GLY A 541 -6.01 29.09 -27.08
C GLY A 541 -6.27 28.24 -28.33
N ALA A 542 -7.39 27.51 -28.38
CA ALA A 542 -7.71 26.61 -29.49
C ALA A 542 -8.66 27.28 -30.50
N GLY A 543 -8.13 27.61 -31.69
CA GLY A 543 -8.89 28.22 -32.78
C GLY A 543 -9.84 27.23 -33.48
N ASP A 544 -10.96 27.78 -33.93
CA ASP A 544 -12.09 27.12 -34.60
C ASP A 544 -11.71 26.54 -36.00
N PRO A 545 -11.93 25.24 -36.28
CA PRO A 545 -11.58 24.61 -37.55
C PRO A 545 -12.80 24.20 -38.41
N ASP A 546 -13.65 25.14 -38.81
CA ASP A 546 -14.67 24.88 -39.86
C ASP A 546 -14.78 26.03 -40.88
N GLY A 547 -14.26 25.81 -42.09
CA GLY A 547 -14.28 26.77 -43.20
C GLY A 547 -13.99 26.08 -44.54
N PRO A 548 -14.85 26.24 -45.59
CA PRO A 548 -14.87 25.31 -46.72
C PRO A 548 -13.79 25.56 -47.78
N ALA A 549 -13.35 24.47 -48.42
CA ALA A 549 -12.30 24.47 -49.43
C ALA A 549 -12.72 25.11 -50.77
N VAL A 550 -11.80 25.84 -51.40
CA VAL A 550 -11.91 26.39 -52.77
C VAL A 550 -10.76 25.89 -53.65
N HIS A 551 -11.05 25.71 -54.94
CA HIS A 551 -10.23 25.02 -55.94
C HIS A 551 -8.94 25.73 -56.42
N ARG A 552 -7.85 24.92 -56.55
CA ARG A 552 -6.81 24.94 -57.62
C ARG A 552 -5.89 26.18 -57.77
N PRO A 553 -4.81 26.11 -58.59
CA PRO A 553 -4.22 24.99 -59.35
C PRO A 553 -2.72 24.70 -59.04
N ALA A 554 -2.14 23.75 -59.78
CA ALA A 554 -0.75 23.31 -59.68
C ALA A 554 0.27 24.24 -60.35
N GLY A 555 1.54 24.13 -59.94
CA GLY A 555 2.70 24.75 -60.60
C GLY A 555 4.04 24.24 -60.05
N GLU A 556 4.73 23.44 -60.88
CA GLU A 556 6.20 23.36 -61.08
C GLU A 556 7.16 23.00 -59.90
N GLY A 557 8.21 22.22 -60.24
CA GLY A 557 9.36 21.93 -59.36
C GLY A 557 10.51 22.94 -59.55
N PRO A 558 11.82 22.60 -59.36
CA PRO A 558 12.40 21.26 -59.29
C PRO A 558 13.48 21.01 -58.19
N SER A 559 13.96 19.76 -58.20
CA SER A 559 15.16 19.17 -57.57
C SER A 559 16.43 20.04 -57.39
N GLY A 560 17.05 19.88 -56.20
CA GLY A 560 18.49 20.05 -55.91
C GLY A 560 18.72 19.66 -54.43
N ALA A 561 19.41 18.56 -54.06
CA ALA A 561 20.82 18.18 -54.23
C ALA A 561 21.72 18.70 -53.09
N GLY A 562 22.39 17.77 -52.37
CA GLY A 562 23.34 18.03 -51.27
C GLY A 562 22.69 17.96 -49.89
N ASP A 563 23.11 17.04 -49.01
CA ASP A 563 24.38 17.21 -48.29
C ASP A 563 24.93 15.88 -47.75
N ASP A 564 26.25 15.78 -47.87
CA ASP A 564 27.13 14.83 -47.21
C ASP A 564 27.50 15.42 -45.84
N LEU A 565 27.72 14.60 -44.80
CA LEU A 565 28.68 14.89 -43.71
C LEU A 565 28.68 13.73 -42.70
N GLY A 566 29.72 12.90 -42.77
CA GLY A 566 30.02 11.91 -41.74
C GLY A 566 30.62 12.53 -40.47
N SER A 567 30.38 11.89 -39.33
CA SER A 567 31.01 12.22 -38.04
C SER A 567 31.68 10.98 -37.45
N VAL A 568 32.92 11.14 -37.01
CA VAL A 568 33.81 10.06 -36.55
C VAL A 568 33.78 9.98 -35.02
N VAL A 569 33.57 8.78 -34.47
CA VAL A 569 33.69 8.50 -33.04
C VAL A 569 35.01 7.75 -32.78
N PRO A 570 35.91 8.25 -31.92
CA PRO A 570 37.10 7.50 -31.52
C PRO A 570 36.81 6.49 -30.40
N GLU A 571 37.33 5.27 -30.57
CA GLU A 571 37.25 4.16 -29.63
C GLU A 571 38.16 4.41 -28.41
N PHE A 572 37.65 4.26 -27.18
CA PHE A 572 38.46 4.36 -25.96
C PHE A 572 38.54 3.01 -25.24
N ARG A 573 39.75 2.44 -25.12
CA ARG A 573 40.02 1.23 -24.35
C ARG A 573 40.78 1.56 -23.05
N PRO A 574 40.28 1.15 -21.87
CA PRO A 574 41.11 1.08 -20.68
C PRO A 574 41.97 -0.20 -20.71
N GLY A 575 43.27 -0.06 -20.43
CA GLY A 575 44.21 -1.18 -20.29
C GLY A 575 44.10 -1.86 -18.92
N GLY A 576 44.56 -3.11 -18.85
CA GLY A 576 44.62 -3.87 -17.59
C GLY A 576 45.81 -3.47 -16.69
N GLY A 577 45.67 -3.78 -15.40
CA GLY A 577 46.74 -3.72 -14.41
C GLY A 577 46.57 -4.86 -13.40
N ASP A 578 47.68 -5.54 -13.07
CA ASP A 578 47.71 -6.74 -12.23
C ASP A 578 47.26 -6.51 -10.78
N TRP A 579 46.57 -7.50 -10.21
CA TRP A 579 46.41 -7.69 -8.77
C TRP A 579 46.98 -9.06 -8.36
N PRO A 580 47.86 -9.14 -7.35
CA PRO A 580 48.40 -10.42 -6.89
C PRO A 580 47.40 -11.18 -6.01
N ALA A 581 47.32 -12.49 -6.20
CA ALA A 581 46.41 -13.37 -5.48
C ALA A 581 46.93 -13.74 -4.08
N ALA A 582 46.04 -13.80 -3.08
CA ALA A 582 46.02 -14.84 -2.04
C ALA A 582 44.83 -14.70 -1.07
N MET A 583 43.79 -15.53 -1.23
CA MET A 583 43.28 -16.42 -0.16
C MET A 583 42.15 -17.32 -0.69
N ARG A 584 42.24 -18.62 -0.40
CA ARG A 584 41.14 -19.58 -0.58
C ARG A 584 40.40 -19.74 0.76
N PRO A 585 39.06 -19.80 0.79
CA PRO A 585 38.36 -20.45 1.89
C PRO A 585 38.57 -21.96 1.82
N LEU A 586 38.61 -22.61 2.99
CA LEU A 586 38.60 -24.05 3.13
C LEU A 586 37.18 -24.59 2.95
N ASP A 587 37.05 -25.71 2.24
CA ASP A 587 35.87 -26.59 2.27
C ASP A 587 36.05 -27.63 3.40
N PRO A 588 35.10 -27.70 4.34
CA PRO A 588 34.82 -28.94 5.03
C PRO A 588 33.30 -29.20 5.09
N THR A 589 32.72 -29.78 4.04
CA THR A 589 32.34 -31.22 4.02
C THR A 589 31.38 -31.57 2.87
N GLY A 590 31.77 -32.57 2.07
CA GLY A 590 30.88 -33.70 1.75
C GLY A 590 29.86 -33.55 0.62
N GLU A 591 30.33 -33.79 -0.62
CA GLU A 591 29.61 -34.33 -1.78
C GLU A 591 28.07 -34.50 -1.74
N ILE A 592 27.36 -33.73 -2.57
CA ILE A 592 26.28 -34.30 -3.41
C ILE A 592 26.41 -33.78 -4.85
N ARG A 593 26.82 -34.65 -5.78
CA ARG A 593 26.64 -34.44 -7.22
C ARG A 593 25.30 -35.01 -7.67
N ALA A 594 24.29 -34.16 -7.86
CA ALA A 594 23.08 -34.52 -8.59
C ALA A 594 22.59 -33.35 -9.47
N SER A 595 22.71 -33.55 -10.77
CA SER A 595 22.08 -32.86 -11.91
C SER A 595 20.94 -31.87 -11.60
N ARG A 596 21.25 -30.57 -11.44
CA ARG A 596 20.22 -29.51 -11.54
C ARG A 596 19.83 -29.30 -13.00
N ARG A 597 18.61 -29.72 -13.37
CA ARG A 597 17.87 -29.04 -14.44
C ARG A 597 17.45 -27.66 -13.92
N ALA A 598 17.31 -26.69 -14.81
CA ALA A 598 16.72 -25.40 -14.45
C ALA A 598 15.23 -25.61 -14.13
N THR A 599 14.89 -25.57 -12.84
CA THR A 599 13.51 -25.54 -12.35
C THR A 599 12.85 -24.22 -12.81
N THR A 600 11.60 -24.27 -13.26
CA THR A 600 10.89 -23.03 -13.62
C THR A 600 10.61 -22.21 -12.36
N PRO A 601 10.48 -20.86 -12.46
CA PRO A 601 10.20 -20.01 -11.30
C PRO A 601 8.92 -20.35 -10.53
N GLN A 602 8.04 -21.22 -11.05
CA GLN A 602 6.74 -21.54 -10.48
C GLN A 602 6.78 -22.70 -9.45
N GLU A 603 7.85 -23.51 -9.38
CA GLU A 603 7.88 -24.73 -8.56
C GLU A 603 8.52 -24.56 -7.16
N LEU A 604 8.87 -23.35 -6.74
CA LEU A 604 9.65 -23.08 -5.51
C LEU A 604 8.82 -22.66 -4.27
N TRP A 605 7.48 -22.81 -4.28
CA TRP A 605 6.61 -21.97 -3.42
C TRP A 605 5.75 -22.68 -2.34
N LEU A 606 5.87 -23.99 -2.09
CA LEU A 606 5.08 -24.77 -1.11
C LEU A 606 5.96 -25.47 -0.04
N ASP A 607 5.60 -25.70 1.24
CA ASP A 607 4.48 -25.22 2.09
C ASP A 607 5.02 -24.58 3.39
N VAL A 608 4.38 -23.50 3.90
CA VAL A 608 4.67 -22.50 5.00
C VAL A 608 4.39 -21.10 4.42
N THR A 609 3.71 -20.18 5.13
CA THR A 609 3.44 -18.81 4.63
C THR A 609 4.01 -17.70 5.52
N TRP A 610 4.29 -16.55 4.91
CA TRP A 610 4.75 -15.26 5.49
C TRP A 610 4.07 -14.80 6.79
N ASP A 611 2.87 -15.29 7.08
CA ASP A 611 2.04 -14.82 8.19
C ASP A 611 1.11 -15.96 8.65
N GLU A 612 1.66 -17.15 8.94
CA GLU A 612 1.05 -17.95 10.00
C GLU A 612 1.46 -17.33 11.33
N PRO A 613 0.60 -16.53 12.00
CA PRO A 613 0.74 -16.43 13.44
C PRO A 613 0.70 -17.85 13.98
N GLN A 614 1.56 -18.17 14.95
CA GLN A 614 1.20 -19.22 15.89
C GLN A 614 0.01 -18.68 16.70
N LEU A 615 -1.19 -18.86 16.14
CA LEU A 615 -2.43 -18.95 16.89
C LEU A 615 -2.26 -20.15 17.81
N ARG A 616 -1.58 -19.92 18.94
CA ARG A 616 -1.87 -20.66 20.16
C ARG A 616 -3.35 -20.52 20.37
N ASP A 617 -4.05 -21.64 20.39
CA ASP A 617 -5.46 -21.66 20.72
C ASP A 617 -5.57 -21.18 22.18
N PRO A 618 -6.27 -20.07 22.48
CA PRO A 618 -6.38 -19.58 23.85
C PRO A 618 -7.24 -20.51 24.74
N SER A 619 -7.68 -21.67 24.23
CA SER A 619 -8.36 -22.71 25.01
C SER A 619 -7.45 -23.75 25.67
N ASP A 620 -6.12 -23.73 25.43
CA ASP A 620 -5.17 -24.69 26.02
C ASP A 620 -4.49 -24.19 27.33
N GLU A 621 -4.77 -22.96 27.77
CA GLU A 621 -4.25 -22.37 29.03
C GLU A 621 -5.41 -21.83 29.90
N ASP A 622 -6.21 -22.72 30.51
CA ASP A 622 -6.87 -22.55 31.84
C ASP A 622 -7.84 -23.72 32.16
N ASP A 623 -7.28 -24.87 32.54
CA ASP A 623 -8.01 -25.99 33.19
C ASP A 623 -7.13 -26.60 34.32
N ASP A 624 -6.45 -25.74 35.10
CA ASP A 624 -5.86 -26.13 36.39
C ASP A 624 -6.96 -26.10 37.45
N ASP A 625 -7.63 -27.25 37.60
CA ASP A 625 -8.73 -27.51 38.54
C ASP A 625 -8.23 -27.57 40.00
N SER A 626 -7.67 -26.45 40.46
CA SER A 626 -7.19 -26.23 41.83
C SER A 626 -8.31 -25.68 42.71
N THR A 627 -9.31 -26.54 42.99
CA THR A 627 -10.41 -26.30 43.93
C THR A 627 -9.90 -26.25 45.40
N GLY A 628 -9.29 -25.12 45.77
CA GLY A 628 -8.93 -24.78 47.15
C GLY A 628 -10.14 -24.23 47.94
N PRO A 629 -10.43 -24.71 49.17
CA PRO A 629 -11.63 -24.32 49.89
C PRO A 629 -11.53 -22.93 50.52
N TRP A 630 -12.57 -22.12 50.32
CA TRP A 630 -12.76 -20.85 51.02
C TRP A 630 -13.01 -21.09 52.53
N PRO A 631 -12.35 -20.34 53.44
CA PRO A 631 -12.60 -20.47 54.88
C PRO A 631 -13.95 -19.85 55.25
N VAL A 632 -14.83 -20.66 55.83
CA VAL A 632 -16.08 -20.19 56.44
C VAL A 632 -15.74 -19.46 57.74
N SER A 633 -16.13 -18.19 57.84
CA SER A 633 -16.01 -17.41 59.07
C SER A 633 -17.27 -17.54 59.92
N GLU A 634 -17.21 -18.31 61.02
CA GLU A 634 -18.22 -18.27 62.08
C GLU A 634 -17.70 -17.58 63.35
N ALA A 635 -18.40 -16.49 63.70
CA ALA A 635 -18.71 -15.98 65.04
C ALA A 635 -17.61 -15.83 66.12
N SER A 636 -17.35 -14.58 66.49
CA SER A 636 -17.53 -14.06 67.88
C SER A 636 -17.75 -12.55 67.86
#